data_AF-A0A8H4P7B5-F1
#
_entry.id   AF-A0A8H4P7B5-F1
#
_cell.length_a   1.000
_cell.length_b   1.000
_cell.length_c   1.000
_cell.angle_alpha   90.00
_cell.angle_beta   90.00
_cell.angle_gamma   90.00
#
_symmetry.space_group_name_H-M   'P 1'
#
loop_
_entity.id
_entity.type
_entity.pdbx_description
1 polymer ?
#
loop_
_entity_poly.entity_id
_entity_poly.type
_entity_poly.pdbx_seq_one_letter_code
_entity_poly.pdbx_strand_id
1 'polypeptide(L)'
;MAEEQQPDKAAPRRARQSHKKSRGGCVECKRRRIKCDEQRPTCFNCARYETQCAYVANLPRRIPRRAKRDGNDKINQLAANKGIGLDSTEPNTEASGTSTPEISHTTPSSDRADSQASEPPQCLDPLQWAMDMDLMHHYCTNTVETMATRMDMQNVWRIVIPQQAREHPFVMHGILGLAAIHKAYLFPDQRSIYLDASAHHQSLGLGLFNALLSSLSSDLQGPNREEATIPWRPVLCFSMLVVAYVSTSRIRQTPSPINDILELFGAIRGIESIFGPAMSKMRTSDFLPMVMGVWVDHSPDNSTDFLDREEVIENSCLPPGTPAALERLRNWLALSTPPTAELISEYEKAIEFLLRCIKQLVASGDQPEIGIMLMWPHLLPRPILMEIRAGSPFALVLLAHWAAFFPIMEDRYWFIQGWGKALLRETDAKLEGIYSEWLAWPRMCIEGSGTPLKTRNRVVSTASNMESASEPSVSVFVAPPVPMKRPDGSHAGTWPPIACTLIYGPKSAILVNTPFTTANTSALADWISATLGQKKLVAVYISHGLGDFYFGLPTLRKRFPGIKTYCTKTTLEAVKASVEPQAFKAFESQFPGQIDDQPPAEQMAELLPPSNELDLDGHRVQAIHVGHAVVPDSTIVWVPDIRLAVCGAVVYGDGHPMLFNCPTKELRQA
;
A
#
# COMPACT_ATOMS: atom_id res chain seq x y z
N MET A 1 -2.70 14.72 -99.99
CA MET A 1 -1.72 13.68 -99.62
C MET A 1 -0.88 14.22 -98.48
N ALA A 2 -1.23 13.86 -97.25
CA ALA A 2 -0.44 14.17 -96.08
C ALA A 2 -0.09 12.82 -95.47
N GLU A 3 1.19 12.47 -95.58
CA GLU A 3 1.77 11.16 -95.24
C GLU A 3 1.70 10.87 -93.74
N GLU A 4 1.27 9.65 -93.46
CA GLU A 4 1.20 8.98 -92.17
C GLU A 4 2.60 8.78 -91.57
N GLN A 5 2.82 9.29 -90.34
CA GLN A 5 3.99 8.94 -89.53
C GLN A 5 3.56 8.35 -88.18
N GLN A 6 4.13 7.18 -87.90
CA GLN A 6 3.86 6.27 -86.80
C GLN A 6 4.18 6.86 -85.41
N PRO A 7 3.45 6.46 -84.35
CA PRO A 7 3.80 6.81 -82.97
C PRO A 7 4.91 5.91 -82.41
N ASP A 8 5.80 6.57 -81.68
CA ASP A 8 7.06 6.07 -81.12
C ASP A 8 6.89 5.01 -80.02
N LYS A 9 7.84 4.07 -79.98
CA LYS A 9 7.88 2.91 -79.08
C LYS A 9 8.16 3.31 -77.63
N ALA A 10 7.26 2.95 -76.72
CA ALA A 10 7.49 3.09 -75.28
C ALA A 10 8.62 2.16 -74.77
N ALA A 11 9.58 2.74 -74.04
CA ALA A 11 10.71 2.05 -73.41
C ALA A 11 10.27 1.03 -72.34
N PRO A 12 11.03 -0.07 -72.13
CA PRO A 12 10.67 -1.12 -71.20
C PRO A 12 10.75 -0.66 -69.74
N ARG A 13 9.71 -0.99 -68.95
CA ARG A 13 9.63 -0.74 -67.49
C ARG A 13 10.79 -1.43 -66.76
N ARG A 14 11.64 -0.66 -66.08
CA ARG A 14 12.67 -1.19 -65.16
C ARG A 14 11.99 -2.02 -64.06
N ALA A 15 12.31 -3.32 -64.04
CA ALA A 15 11.93 -4.21 -62.95
C ALA A 15 12.53 -3.71 -61.62
N ARG A 16 11.69 -3.61 -60.57
CA ARG A 16 12.10 -3.21 -59.22
C ARG A 16 13.12 -4.23 -58.68
N GLN A 17 14.36 -3.80 -58.48
CA GLN A 17 15.38 -4.64 -57.84
C GLN A 17 14.95 -5.00 -56.41
N SER A 18 14.95 -6.30 -56.14
CA SER A 18 14.79 -6.87 -54.80
C SER A 18 16.00 -6.50 -53.95
N HIS A 19 15.79 -5.72 -52.88
CA HIS A 19 16.84 -5.41 -51.92
C HIS A 19 16.75 -6.31 -50.68
N LYS A 20 17.92 -6.70 -50.17
CA LYS A 20 18.07 -7.46 -48.92
C LYS A 20 17.48 -6.66 -47.76
N LYS A 21 16.46 -7.20 -47.08
CA LYS A 21 15.70 -6.53 -46.01
C LYS A 21 16.62 -6.13 -44.85
N SER A 22 16.56 -4.87 -44.41
CA SER A 22 17.23 -4.39 -43.18
C SER A 22 16.59 -5.06 -41.96
N ARG A 23 17.32 -5.91 -41.25
CA ARG A 23 16.78 -6.66 -40.09
C ARG A 23 16.55 -5.76 -38.88
N GLY A 24 17.34 -4.69 -38.72
CA GLY A 24 17.28 -3.72 -37.60
C GLY A 24 16.61 -2.39 -37.93
N GLY A 25 16.02 -2.23 -39.13
CA GLY A 25 15.45 -0.95 -39.58
C GLY A 25 14.40 -0.35 -38.63
N CYS A 26 14.34 0.98 -38.57
CA CYS A 26 13.35 1.73 -37.80
C CYS A 26 11.92 1.41 -38.24
N VAL A 27 10.96 1.62 -37.34
CA VAL A 27 9.53 1.37 -37.54
C VAL A 27 9.02 2.11 -38.78
N GLU A 28 9.42 3.37 -38.95
CA GLU A 28 8.89 4.21 -40.02
C GLU A 28 9.40 3.78 -41.41
N CYS A 29 10.68 3.38 -41.53
CA CYS A 29 11.19 2.82 -42.78
C CYS A 29 10.57 1.44 -43.09
N LYS A 30 10.35 0.61 -42.07
CA LYS A 30 9.65 -0.68 -42.21
C LYS A 30 8.20 -0.47 -42.67
N ARG A 31 7.48 0.50 -42.09
CA ARG A 31 6.12 0.89 -42.46
C ARG A 31 6.05 1.35 -43.92
N ARG A 32 6.98 2.22 -44.33
CA ARG A 32 7.11 2.72 -45.71
C ARG A 32 7.64 1.69 -46.71
N ARG A 33 8.03 0.50 -46.24
CA ARG A 33 8.64 -0.58 -47.05
C ARG A 33 9.88 -0.10 -47.83
N ILE A 34 10.65 0.83 -47.26
CA ILE A 34 11.93 1.32 -47.80
C ILE A 34 13.09 0.80 -46.94
N LYS A 35 14.29 0.72 -47.53
CA LYS A 35 15.48 0.26 -46.80
C LYS A 35 15.91 1.31 -45.77
N CYS A 36 16.03 0.91 -44.51
CA CYS A 36 16.60 1.74 -43.46
C CYS A 36 18.13 1.59 -43.47
N ASP A 37 18.84 2.69 -43.28
CA ASP A 37 20.29 2.79 -43.09
C ASP A 37 20.71 2.55 -41.63
N GLU A 38 19.75 2.38 -40.72
CA GLU A 38 19.95 2.00 -39.31
C GLU A 38 20.77 3.00 -38.46
N GLN A 39 21.02 4.23 -38.97
CA GLN A 39 21.65 5.31 -38.22
C GLN A 39 20.76 5.81 -37.06
N ARG A 40 21.39 6.13 -35.92
CA ARG A 40 20.74 6.59 -34.69
C ARG A 40 21.25 8.00 -34.31
N PRO A 41 20.42 8.89 -33.75
CA PRO A 41 19.04 8.67 -33.29
C PRO A 41 17.98 8.65 -34.41
N THR A 42 18.28 9.24 -35.56
CA THR A 42 17.37 9.34 -36.71
C THR A 42 18.05 8.79 -37.96
N CYS A 43 17.37 7.91 -38.69
CA CYS A 43 17.88 7.35 -39.95
C CYS A 43 17.77 8.36 -41.10
N PHE A 44 18.61 8.26 -42.14
CA PHE A 44 18.66 9.22 -43.24
C PHE A 44 17.30 9.47 -43.89
N ASN A 45 16.52 8.40 -44.11
CA ASN A 45 15.19 8.53 -44.72
C ASN A 45 14.21 9.26 -43.79
N CYS A 46 14.21 8.96 -42.50
CA CYS A 46 13.33 9.65 -41.54
C CYS A 46 13.73 11.13 -41.38
N ALA A 47 15.03 11.44 -41.39
CA ALA A 47 15.53 12.80 -41.35
C ALA A 47 15.12 13.60 -42.60
N ARG A 48 15.27 13.01 -43.79
CA ARG A 48 14.92 13.65 -45.07
C ARG A 48 13.43 13.97 -45.21
N TYR A 49 12.58 13.13 -44.62
CA TYR A 49 11.12 13.32 -44.66
C TYR A 49 10.57 13.94 -43.37
N GLU A 50 11.43 14.47 -42.49
CA GLU A 50 11.07 15.12 -41.22
C GLU A 50 10.05 14.31 -40.40
N THR A 51 10.30 13.01 -40.28
CA THR A 51 9.38 12.08 -39.60
C THR A 51 10.04 11.39 -38.43
N GLN A 52 9.25 11.13 -37.39
CA GLN A 52 9.75 10.57 -36.15
C GLN A 52 10.36 9.17 -36.37
N CYS A 53 11.65 9.04 -36.08
CA CYS A 53 12.38 7.79 -36.24
C CYS A 53 12.37 7.00 -34.93
N ALA A 54 11.76 5.82 -34.94
CA ALA A 54 11.71 4.94 -33.77
C ALA A 54 12.30 3.57 -34.10
N TYR A 55 13.16 3.04 -33.24
CA TYR A 55 13.70 1.68 -33.34
C TYR A 55 13.09 0.82 -32.22
N VAL A 56 12.44 -0.29 -32.57
CA VAL A 56 11.97 -1.26 -31.57
C VAL A 56 13.19 -1.95 -30.96
N ALA A 57 13.32 -1.92 -29.63
CA ALA A 57 14.34 -2.67 -28.92
C ALA A 57 14.04 -4.18 -29.09
N ASN A 58 14.83 -4.88 -29.90
CA ASN A 58 14.76 -6.34 -29.96
C ASN A 58 15.30 -6.89 -28.63
N LEU A 59 14.43 -7.53 -27.83
CA LEU A 59 14.83 -8.43 -26.74
C LEU A 59 15.80 -9.51 -27.30
N PRO A 60 16.89 -9.87 -26.61
CA PRO A 60 17.78 -10.93 -27.07
C PRO A 60 17.07 -12.29 -27.08
N ARG A 61 17.05 -12.95 -28.24
CA ARG A 61 16.55 -14.32 -28.41
C ARG A 61 17.50 -15.34 -27.75
N ARG A 62 16.93 -16.14 -26.85
CA ARG A 62 17.28 -17.52 -26.42
C ARG A 62 18.77 -17.91 -26.33
N ILE A 63 19.17 -18.27 -25.12
CA ILE A 63 20.38 -19.02 -24.74
C ILE A 63 20.46 -20.36 -25.53
N PRO A 64 21.64 -20.80 -26.02
CA PRO A 64 21.79 -22.09 -26.70
C PRO A 64 21.57 -23.28 -25.75
N ARG A 65 20.83 -24.30 -26.21
CA ARG A 65 20.71 -25.60 -25.53
C ARG A 65 22.08 -26.26 -25.40
N ARG A 66 22.51 -26.53 -24.16
CA ARG A 66 23.69 -27.34 -23.83
C ARG A 66 23.40 -28.82 -24.16
N ALA A 67 24.44 -29.48 -24.64
CA ALA A 67 24.43 -30.82 -25.23
C ALA A 67 23.98 -31.95 -24.27
N LYS A 68 23.50 -33.01 -24.91
CA LYS A 68 23.13 -34.34 -24.38
C LYS A 68 24.01 -34.85 -23.25
N ARG A 69 23.39 -35.51 -22.27
CA ARG A 69 23.92 -36.73 -21.65
C ARG A 69 22.76 -37.69 -21.39
N ASP A 70 22.99 -38.93 -21.80
CA ASP A 70 22.06 -40.03 -21.91
C ASP A 70 21.56 -40.55 -20.55
N GLY A 71 20.33 -41.08 -20.53
CA GLY A 71 19.71 -41.75 -19.39
C GLY A 71 18.31 -42.25 -19.77
N ASN A 72 18.26 -43.50 -20.25
CA ASN A 72 17.08 -44.21 -20.76
C ASN A 72 15.97 -44.42 -19.71
N ASP A 73 14.75 -44.53 -20.26
CA ASP A 73 13.67 -45.46 -19.92
C ASP A 73 13.19 -45.57 -18.48
N LYS A 74 11.96 -45.07 -18.23
CA LYS A 74 10.77 -45.88 -17.89
C LYS A 74 9.59 -44.95 -17.59
N ILE A 75 8.38 -45.54 -17.66
CA ILE A 75 7.05 -44.98 -17.34
C ILE A 75 6.32 -44.38 -18.55
N ASN A 76 6.05 -45.26 -19.52
CA ASN A 76 4.81 -45.21 -20.29
C ASN A 76 4.28 -46.64 -20.38
N GLN A 77 3.62 -47.08 -19.31
CA GLN A 77 2.67 -48.19 -19.29
C GLN A 77 1.86 -48.05 -18.00
N LEU A 78 0.53 -48.21 -18.11
CA LEU A 78 -0.50 -48.12 -17.07
C LEU A 78 -1.31 -46.80 -17.02
N ALA A 79 -2.03 -46.52 -18.10
CA ALA A 79 -3.34 -45.88 -18.01
C ALA A 79 -4.24 -46.37 -19.17
N ALA A 80 -4.44 -47.69 -19.23
CA ALA A 80 -5.50 -48.33 -20.00
C ALA A 80 -6.04 -49.48 -19.14
N ASN A 81 -7.06 -49.21 -18.33
CA ASN A 81 -8.26 -50.06 -18.22
C ASN A 81 -9.18 -49.66 -17.06
N LYS A 82 -10.49 -49.74 -17.37
CA LYS A 82 -11.70 -49.73 -16.50
C LYS A 82 -12.11 -48.34 -15.98
N GLY A 83 -13.23 -47.72 -16.37
CA GLY A 83 -14.40 -48.17 -17.13
C GLY A 83 -15.53 -48.65 -16.22
N ILE A 84 -16.36 -47.71 -15.72
CA ILE A 84 -17.79 -47.79 -15.35
C ILE A 84 -18.26 -46.32 -15.41
N GLY A 85 -19.22 -45.85 -16.22
CA GLY A 85 -20.36 -46.47 -16.87
C GLY A 85 -21.64 -45.96 -16.20
N LEU A 86 -22.17 -44.81 -16.61
CA LEU A 86 -23.60 -44.50 -16.49
C LEU A 86 -24.03 -43.50 -17.56
N ASP A 87 -25.08 -43.91 -18.25
CA ASP A 87 -25.60 -43.48 -19.53
C ASP A 87 -26.87 -42.65 -19.33
N SER A 88 -27.31 -42.01 -20.41
CA SER A 88 -28.69 -41.71 -20.80
C SER A 88 -29.19 -40.25 -20.74
N THR A 89 -29.19 -39.65 -21.95
CA THR A 89 -30.35 -39.08 -22.67
C THR A 89 -31.00 -37.77 -22.22
N GLU A 90 -30.81 -36.73 -23.04
CA GLU A 90 -31.77 -35.64 -23.26
C GLU A 90 -32.80 -36.03 -24.35
N PRO A 91 -34.05 -35.53 -24.29
CA PRO A 91 -34.98 -35.57 -25.40
C PRO A 91 -35.15 -34.18 -26.07
N ASN A 92 -35.17 -34.20 -27.40
CA ASN A 92 -35.66 -33.14 -28.28
C ASN A 92 -37.20 -33.12 -28.32
N THR A 93 -37.80 -31.92 -28.38
CA THR A 93 -39.10 -31.70 -29.04
C THR A 93 -39.20 -30.31 -29.69
N GLU A 94 -39.60 -30.34 -30.97
CA GLU A 94 -40.08 -29.33 -31.94
C GLU A 94 -41.21 -28.40 -31.43
N ALA A 95 -41.74 -27.33 -32.06
CA ALA A 95 -41.43 -26.41 -33.17
C ALA A 95 -42.58 -25.35 -33.23
N SER A 96 -42.37 -24.20 -33.89
CA SER A 96 -43.33 -23.38 -34.69
C SER A 96 -42.66 -22.02 -35.01
N GLY A 97 -42.28 -21.68 -36.26
CA GLY A 97 -43.14 -21.17 -37.35
C GLY A 97 -43.46 -19.68 -37.11
N THR A 98 -43.06 -18.68 -37.92
CA THR A 98 -43.60 -18.42 -39.26
C THR A 98 -42.83 -17.30 -40.02
N SER A 99 -42.58 -17.55 -41.31
CA SER A 99 -42.56 -16.65 -42.50
C SER A 99 -41.70 -15.37 -42.61
N THR A 100 -40.70 -15.45 -43.50
CA THR A 100 -40.20 -14.38 -44.40
C THR A 100 -41.19 -14.08 -45.54
N PRO A 101 -41.08 -12.91 -46.22
CA PRO A 101 -40.53 -12.96 -47.58
C PRO A 101 -39.63 -11.76 -47.96
N GLU A 102 -39.01 -11.90 -49.12
CA GLU A 102 -37.84 -11.19 -49.66
C GLU A 102 -38.22 -10.40 -50.94
N ILE A 103 -37.35 -9.45 -51.36
CA ILE A 103 -37.22 -8.83 -52.72
C ILE A 103 -38.19 -7.63 -52.98
N SER A 104 -37.84 -6.40 -53.45
CA SER A 104 -36.85 -5.95 -54.46
C SER A 104 -36.62 -4.41 -54.45
N HIS A 105 -35.39 -4.02 -54.83
CA HIS A 105 -34.87 -2.81 -55.52
C HIS A 105 -35.65 -1.47 -55.55
N THR A 106 -34.98 -0.37 -55.17
CA THR A 106 -34.55 0.73 -56.09
C THR A 106 -33.70 1.76 -55.34
N THR A 107 -32.53 2.10 -55.87
CA THR A 107 -31.72 3.28 -55.51
C THR A 107 -32.38 4.57 -56.02
N PRO A 108 -32.22 5.68 -55.29
CA PRO A 108 -31.71 6.90 -55.93
C PRO A 108 -30.48 7.47 -55.20
N SER A 109 -29.64 8.10 -56.03
CA SER A 109 -28.37 8.74 -55.73
C SER A 109 -28.56 10.15 -55.13
N SER A 110 -27.45 10.65 -54.55
CA SER A 110 -27.19 11.99 -53.97
C SER A 110 -27.47 12.08 -52.45
N ASP A 111 -26.61 12.60 -51.58
CA ASP A 111 -25.45 13.49 -51.73
C ASP A 111 -24.38 13.24 -50.65
N ARG A 112 -23.18 13.73 -50.97
CA ARG A 112 -21.94 13.68 -50.17
C ARG A 112 -22.09 14.29 -48.78
N ALA A 113 -21.59 13.60 -47.77
CA ALA A 113 -20.91 14.20 -46.63
C ALA A 113 -19.80 13.26 -46.15
N ASP A 114 -18.55 13.74 -46.23
CA ASP A 114 -17.36 13.09 -45.69
C ASP A 114 -17.58 12.74 -44.22
N SER A 115 -17.63 11.46 -43.90
CA SER A 115 -17.40 10.95 -42.56
C SER A 115 -16.15 10.09 -42.62
N GLN A 116 -15.06 10.60 -42.04
CA GLN A 116 -13.87 9.82 -41.75
C GLN A 116 -14.30 8.59 -40.94
N ALA A 117 -14.36 7.44 -41.61
CA ALA A 117 -14.57 6.17 -40.94
C ALA A 117 -13.34 5.88 -40.08
N SER A 118 -13.53 5.94 -38.77
CA SER A 118 -12.59 5.49 -37.75
C SER A 118 -12.10 4.08 -38.09
N GLU A 119 -10.78 3.90 -38.18
CA GLU A 119 -10.19 2.57 -38.29
C GLU A 119 -10.67 1.67 -37.13
N PRO A 120 -10.89 0.37 -37.36
CA PRO A 120 -11.24 -0.55 -36.28
C PRO A 120 -10.12 -0.60 -35.23
N PRO A 121 -10.45 -0.82 -33.93
CA PRO A 121 -9.45 -0.84 -32.87
C PRO A 121 -8.40 -1.91 -33.18
N GLN A 122 -7.14 -1.49 -33.24
CA GLN A 122 -5.99 -2.37 -33.43
C GLN A 122 -6.03 -3.48 -32.37
N CYS A 123 -5.93 -4.73 -32.82
CA CYS A 123 -5.79 -5.89 -31.93
C CYS A 123 -4.61 -5.65 -30.98
N LEU A 124 -4.87 -5.66 -29.66
CA LEU A 124 -3.85 -5.52 -28.62
C LEU A 124 -2.74 -6.55 -28.88
N ASP A 125 -1.47 -6.10 -28.85
CA ASP A 125 -0.32 -7.01 -28.89
C ASP A 125 -0.48 -8.03 -27.75
N PRO A 126 -0.58 -9.35 -28.03
CA PRO A 126 -0.78 -10.37 -26.99
C PRO A 126 0.26 -10.31 -25.86
N LEU A 127 1.48 -9.84 -26.16
CA LEU A 127 2.53 -9.67 -25.16
C LEU A 127 2.26 -8.46 -24.25
N GLN A 128 1.74 -7.37 -24.80
CA GLN A 128 1.36 -6.19 -24.01
C GLN A 128 0.18 -6.52 -23.10
N TRP A 129 -0.83 -7.22 -23.61
CA TRP A 129 -1.98 -7.64 -22.80
C TRP A 129 -1.56 -8.54 -21.63
N ALA A 130 -0.66 -9.50 -21.86
CA ALA A 130 -0.14 -10.35 -20.79
C ALA A 130 0.63 -9.55 -19.74
N MET A 131 1.43 -8.55 -20.16
CA MET A 131 2.12 -7.63 -19.25
C MET A 131 1.12 -6.82 -18.42
N ASP A 132 0.12 -6.22 -19.05
CA ASP A 132 -0.88 -5.39 -18.36
C ASP A 132 -1.66 -6.20 -17.31
N MET A 133 -2.04 -7.44 -17.63
CA MET A 133 -2.70 -8.34 -16.67
C MET A 133 -1.80 -8.73 -15.49
N ASP A 134 -0.52 -8.99 -15.76
CA ASP A 134 0.48 -9.30 -14.73
C ASP A 134 0.77 -8.09 -13.82
N LEU A 135 0.81 -6.88 -14.39
CA LEU A 135 0.93 -5.62 -13.65
C LEU A 135 -0.31 -5.33 -12.80
N MET A 136 -1.52 -5.54 -13.35
CA MET A 136 -2.76 -5.36 -12.60
C MET A 136 -2.88 -6.36 -11.45
N HIS A 137 -2.53 -7.63 -11.68
CA HIS A 137 -2.45 -8.64 -10.63
C HIS A 137 -1.51 -8.19 -9.51
N HIS A 138 -0.28 -7.79 -9.86
CA HIS A 138 0.71 -7.32 -8.91
C HIS A 138 0.28 -6.07 -8.15
N TYR A 139 -0.45 -5.15 -8.79
CA TYR A 139 -1.04 -4.02 -8.11
C TYR A 139 -1.94 -4.49 -6.96
N CYS A 140 -2.91 -5.35 -7.26
CA CYS A 140 -3.90 -5.84 -6.32
C CYS A 140 -3.32 -6.73 -5.21
N THR A 141 -2.24 -7.45 -5.45
CA THR A 141 -1.67 -8.41 -4.49
C THR A 141 -0.47 -7.92 -3.71
N ASN A 142 0.28 -6.94 -4.24
CA ASN A 142 1.55 -6.51 -3.66
C ASN A 142 1.66 -5.00 -3.54
N THR A 143 1.39 -4.24 -4.60
CA THR A 143 1.61 -2.78 -4.57
C THR A 143 0.74 -2.10 -3.52
N VAL A 144 -0.55 -2.43 -3.45
CA VAL A 144 -1.51 -1.81 -2.52
C VAL A 144 -1.10 -1.94 -1.04
N GLU A 145 -0.48 -3.06 -0.65
CA GLU A 145 0.00 -3.30 0.72
C GLU A 145 1.12 -2.34 1.14
N THR A 146 1.82 -1.75 0.15
CA THR A 146 3.00 -0.92 0.38
C THR A 146 2.74 0.58 0.26
N MET A 147 1.49 0.98 -0.05
CA MET A 147 1.16 2.38 -0.32
C MET A 147 0.77 3.18 0.93
N ALA A 148 0.34 2.51 1.99
CA ALA A 148 -0.04 3.11 3.27
C ALA A 148 0.16 2.10 4.39
N THR A 149 0.21 2.56 5.63
CA THR A 149 0.37 1.71 6.82
C THR A 149 -0.98 1.37 7.44
N ARG A 150 -1.89 2.33 7.47
CA ARG A 150 -3.23 2.19 8.02
C ARG A 150 -4.16 1.52 7.01
N MET A 151 -4.93 0.56 7.48
CA MET A 151 -5.88 -0.20 6.67
C MET A 151 -6.93 0.69 5.98
N ASP A 152 -7.39 1.77 6.63
CA ASP A 152 -8.37 2.69 6.04
C ASP A 152 -7.81 3.44 4.83
N MET A 153 -6.55 3.88 4.88
CA MET A 153 -5.84 4.46 3.74
C MET A 153 -5.51 3.41 2.68
N GLN A 154 -5.05 2.21 3.07
CA GLN A 154 -4.81 1.10 2.16
C GLN A 154 -6.07 0.72 1.37
N ASN A 155 -7.25 0.76 2.00
CA ASN A 155 -8.52 0.49 1.32
C ASN A 155 -8.81 1.48 0.18
N VAL A 156 -8.37 2.73 0.28
CA VAL A 156 -8.48 3.69 -0.83
C VAL A 156 -7.64 3.23 -2.02
N TRP A 157 -6.41 2.77 -1.78
CA TRP A 157 -5.56 2.19 -2.82
C TRP A 157 -6.10 0.87 -3.36
N ARG A 158 -6.62 -0.02 -2.50
CA ARG A 158 -7.04 -1.37 -2.85
C ARG A 158 -8.40 -1.41 -3.56
N ILE A 159 -9.32 -0.51 -3.21
CA ILE A 159 -10.72 -0.59 -3.65
C ILE A 159 -11.11 0.65 -4.46
N VAL A 160 -10.96 1.84 -3.88
CA VAL A 160 -11.50 3.08 -4.47
C VAL A 160 -10.80 3.41 -5.79
N ILE A 161 -9.47 3.38 -5.82
CA ILE A 161 -8.69 3.71 -7.01
C ILE A 161 -8.97 2.72 -8.17
N PRO A 162 -8.96 1.38 -7.97
CA PRO A 162 -9.37 0.41 -8.99
C PRO A 162 -10.80 0.59 -9.51
N GLN A 163 -11.75 0.93 -8.63
CA GLN A 163 -13.13 1.22 -9.05
C GLN A 163 -13.17 2.41 -10.00
N GLN A 164 -12.41 3.47 -9.73
CA GLN A 164 -12.30 4.60 -10.66
C GLN A 164 -11.58 4.19 -11.97
N ALA A 165 -10.56 3.32 -11.89
CA ALA A 165 -9.84 2.84 -13.07
C ALA A 165 -10.68 2.04 -14.06
N ARG A 166 -11.77 1.41 -13.59
CA ARG A 166 -12.72 0.71 -14.47
C ARG A 166 -13.34 1.62 -15.53
N GLU A 167 -13.66 2.86 -15.15
CA GLU A 167 -14.38 3.82 -16.00
C GLU A 167 -13.44 4.88 -16.60
N HIS A 168 -12.25 5.04 -16.03
CA HIS A 168 -11.33 6.12 -16.37
C HIS A 168 -9.96 5.56 -16.77
N PRO A 169 -9.68 5.40 -18.09
CA PRO A 169 -8.46 4.76 -18.58
C PRO A 169 -7.15 5.42 -18.12
N PHE A 170 -7.14 6.73 -17.89
CA PHE A 170 -5.96 7.42 -17.35
C PHE A 170 -5.61 6.94 -15.93
N VAL A 171 -6.60 6.64 -15.10
CA VAL A 171 -6.39 6.06 -13.76
C VAL A 171 -5.84 4.64 -13.89
N MET A 172 -6.38 3.82 -14.82
CA MET A 172 -5.85 2.48 -15.10
C MET A 172 -4.37 2.51 -15.50
N HIS A 173 -4.01 3.41 -16.42
CA HIS A 173 -2.60 3.59 -16.78
C HIS A 173 -1.73 4.05 -15.61
N GLY A 174 -2.26 4.90 -14.72
CA GLY A 174 -1.56 5.25 -13.48
C GLY A 174 -1.31 4.04 -12.57
N ILE A 175 -2.30 3.17 -12.40
CA ILE A 175 -2.19 1.90 -11.64
C ILE A 175 -1.11 1.00 -12.23
N LEU A 176 -1.18 0.72 -13.54
CA LEU A 176 -0.24 -0.16 -14.22
C LEU A 176 1.18 0.42 -14.20
N GLY A 177 1.31 1.73 -14.41
CA GLY A 177 2.59 2.43 -14.36
C GLY A 177 3.24 2.37 -12.98
N LEU A 178 2.46 2.52 -11.91
CA LEU A 178 2.95 2.41 -10.53
C LEU A 178 3.34 0.97 -10.19
N ALA A 179 2.51 -0.01 -10.56
CA ALA A 179 2.80 -1.43 -10.36
C ALA A 179 4.06 -1.86 -11.11
N ALA A 180 4.29 -1.35 -12.32
CA ALA A 180 5.50 -1.60 -13.08
C ALA A 180 6.74 -1.10 -12.34
N ILE A 181 6.74 0.13 -11.80
CA ILE A 181 7.90 0.59 -11.00
C ILE A 181 8.08 -0.24 -9.74
N HIS A 182 7.00 -0.65 -9.07
CA HIS A 182 7.13 -1.51 -7.90
C HIS A 182 7.80 -2.84 -8.27
N LYS A 183 7.46 -3.44 -9.40
CA LYS A 183 8.22 -4.60 -9.94
C LYS A 183 9.66 -4.25 -10.30
N ALA A 184 9.92 -3.09 -10.87
CA ALA A 184 11.28 -2.64 -11.18
C ALA A 184 12.16 -2.49 -9.91
N TYR A 185 11.53 -2.16 -8.79
CA TYR A 185 12.15 -2.12 -7.47
C TYR A 185 12.43 -3.54 -6.93
N LEU A 186 11.44 -4.43 -6.96
CA LEU A 186 11.55 -5.79 -6.40
C LEU A 186 12.39 -6.75 -7.25
N PHE A 187 12.48 -6.54 -8.56
CA PHE A 187 13.18 -7.42 -9.50
C PHE A 187 14.29 -6.67 -10.27
N PRO A 188 15.46 -6.42 -9.64
CA PRO A 188 16.56 -5.67 -10.24
C PRO A 188 17.03 -6.22 -11.61
N ASP A 189 17.02 -7.54 -11.79
CA ASP A 189 17.42 -8.19 -13.04
C ASP A 189 16.51 -7.86 -14.22
N GLN A 190 15.26 -7.50 -13.95
CA GLN A 190 14.24 -7.15 -14.95
C GLN A 190 13.87 -5.66 -14.90
N ARG A 191 14.63 -4.86 -14.14
CA ARG A 191 14.33 -3.46 -13.87
C ARG A 191 14.07 -2.65 -15.13
N SER A 192 14.91 -2.79 -16.17
CA SER A 192 14.75 -2.03 -17.40
C SER A 192 13.40 -2.30 -18.09
N ILE A 193 12.96 -3.55 -18.12
CA ILE A 193 11.70 -3.95 -18.75
C ILE A 193 10.52 -3.27 -18.06
N TYR A 194 10.53 -3.28 -16.72
CA TYR A 194 9.46 -2.70 -15.93
C TYR A 194 9.52 -1.17 -15.87
N LEU A 195 10.71 -0.56 -15.96
CA LEU A 195 10.83 0.90 -16.14
C LEU A 195 10.28 1.34 -17.50
N ASP A 196 10.54 0.60 -18.56
CA ASP A 196 9.98 0.87 -19.89
C ASP A 196 8.45 0.77 -19.89
N ALA A 197 7.90 -0.30 -19.28
CA ALA A 197 6.46 -0.48 -19.13
C ALA A 197 5.82 0.66 -18.30
N SER A 198 6.50 1.09 -17.23
CA SER A 198 6.04 2.22 -16.44
C SER A 198 6.00 3.52 -17.22
N ALA A 199 7.09 3.85 -17.92
CA ALA A 199 7.20 5.06 -18.73
C ALA A 199 6.14 5.08 -19.85
N HIS A 200 5.86 3.92 -20.46
CA HIS A 200 4.80 3.75 -21.44
C HIS A 200 3.43 4.12 -20.87
N HIS A 201 3.02 3.48 -19.77
CA HIS A 201 1.72 3.76 -19.17
C HIS A 201 1.61 5.18 -18.59
N GLN A 202 2.68 5.72 -18.03
CA GLN A 202 2.70 7.10 -17.54
C GLN A 202 2.47 8.11 -18.67
N SER A 203 3.09 7.89 -19.83
CA SER A 203 2.88 8.73 -21.01
C SER A 203 1.42 8.69 -21.49
N LEU A 204 0.82 7.50 -21.54
CA LEU A 204 -0.58 7.34 -21.94
C LEU A 204 -1.54 7.94 -20.91
N GLY A 205 -1.35 7.66 -19.62
CA GLY A 205 -2.18 8.17 -18.54
C GLY A 205 -2.16 9.70 -18.49
N LEU A 206 -0.97 10.30 -18.56
CA LEU A 206 -0.84 11.76 -18.53
C LEU A 206 -1.42 12.42 -19.79
N GLY A 207 -1.27 11.80 -20.96
CA GLY A 207 -1.88 12.29 -22.20
C GLY A 207 -3.40 12.35 -22.11
N LEU A 208 -4.03 11.27 -21.63
CA LEU A 208 -5.48 11.20 -21.42
C LEU A 208 -5.97 12.15 -20.32
N PHE A 209 -5.22 12.26 -19.22
CA PHE A 209 -5.53 13.19 -18.14
C PHE A 209 -5.46 14.66 -18.58
N ASN A 210 -4.44 15.03 -19.35
CA ASN A 210 -4.32 16.38 -19.90
C ASN A 210 -5.45 16.72 -20.88
N ALA A 211 -5.87 15.75 -21.71
CA ALA A 211 -7.02 15.94 -22.59
C ALA A 211 -8.31 16.23 -21.80
N LEU A 212 -8.53 15.52 -20.69
CA LEU A 212 -9.64 15.78 -19.77
C LEU A 212 -9.54 17.17 -19.13
N LEU A 213 -8.37 17.57 -18.65
CA LEU A 213 -8.20 18.91 -18.06
C LEU A 213 -8.42 20.01 -19.10
N SER A 214 -7.98 19.82 -20.35
CA SER A 214 -8.24 20.76 -21.44
C SER A 214 -9.73 20.90 -21.75
N SER A 215 -10.48 19.79 -21.81
CA SER A 215 -11.93 19.84 -22.05
C SER A 215 -12.67 20.52 -20.90
N LEU A 216 -12.28 20.28 -19.66
CA LEU A 216 -12.87 20.95 -18.50
C LEU A 216 -12.54 22.45 -18.48
N SER A 217 -11.34 22.83 -18.91
CA SER A 217 -10.96 24.25 -18.97
C SER A 217 -11.79 25.05 -19.98
N SER A 218 -12.19 24.43 -21.10
CA SER A 218 -13.13 25.06 -22.04
C SER A 218 -14.54 25.17 -21.47
N ASP A 219 -15.00 24.17 -20.71
CA ASP A 219 -16.34 24.17 -20.10
C ASP A 219 -16.45 25.23 -18.99
N LEU A 220 -15.40 25.40 -18.19
CA LEU A 220 -15.31 26.43 -17.14
C LEU A 220 -15.27 27.87 -17.68
N GLN A 221 -14.85 28.05 -18.94
CA GLN A 221 -14.85 29.34 -19.64
C GLN A 221 -16.11 29.56 -20.48
N GLY A 222 -16.99 28.56 -20.58
CA GLY A 222 -18.21 28.59 -21.37
C GLY A 222 -19.44 29.15 -20.61
N PRO A 223 -20.58 29.31 -21.30
CA PRO A 223 -21.81 29.86 -20.72
C PRO A 223 -22.43 28.98 -19.61
N ASN A 224 -22.05 27.70 -19.52
CA ASN A 224 -22.57 26.74 -18.53
C ASN A 224 -21.65 26.57 -17.30
N ARG A 225 -20.84 27.59 -16.98
CA ARG A 225 -19.87 27.60 -15.87
C ARG A 225 -20.42 27.11 -14.53
N GLU A 226 -21.69 27.39 -14.23
CA GLU A 226 -22.30 27.04 -12.93
C GLU A 226 -22.67 25.55 -12.83
N GLU A 227 -22.77 24.84 -13.95
CA GLU A 227 -23.09 23.41 -14.02
C GLU A 227 -21.84 22.52 -14.19
N ALA A 228 -20.71 23.11 -14.59
CA ALA A 228 -19.45 22.39 -14.85
C ALA A 228 -18.88 21.77 -13.55
N THR A 229 -19.25 20.53 -13.28
CA THR A 229 -18.75 19.75 -12.13
C THR A 229 -17.49 19.01 -12.54
N ILE A 230 -16.35 19.40 -11.96
CA ILE A 230 -15.09 18.66 -12.13
C ILE A 230 -15.33 17.21 -11.63
N PRO A 231 -15.00 16.17 -12.42
CA PRO A 231 -15.05 14.77 -11.99
C PRO A 231 -13.93 14.53 -10.99
N TRP A 232 -14.11 15.01 -9.75
CA TRP A 232 -13.05 15.15 -8.79
C TRP A 232 -12.50 13.80 -8.30
N ARG A 233 -13.32 12.74 -8.28
CA ARG A 233 -12.92 11.40 -7.83
C ARG A 233 -11.80 10.79 -8.68
N PRO A 234 -11.95 10.62 -10.01
CA PRO A 234 -10.88 10.05 -10.83
C PRO A 234 -9.68 10.99 -10.99
N VAL A 235 -9.91 12.31 -10.99
CA VAL A 235 -8.81 13.29 -11.02
C VAL A 235 -7.96 13.15 -9.76
N LEU A 236 -8.58 12.99 -8.57
CA LEU A 236 -7.86 12.83 -7.31
C LEU A 236 -7.08 11.52 -7.30
N CYS A 237 -7.70 10.42 -7.72
CA CYS A 237 -7.03 9.11 -7.85
C CYS A 237 -5.78 9.22 -8.72
N PHE A 238 -5.90 9.84 -9.90
CA PHE A 238 -4.77 9.98 -10.80
C PHE A 238 -3.69 10.90 -10.23
N SER A 239 -4.07 12.01 -9.59
CA SER A 239 -3.06 12.88 -8.95
C SER A 239 -2.31 12.18 -7.82
N MET A 240 -2.97 11.34 -7.02
CA MET A 240 -2.32 10.51 -6.00
C MET A 240 -1.33 9.51 -6.63
N LEU A 241 -1.73 8.86 -7.74
CA LEU A 241 -0.86 7.96 -8.50
C LEU A 241 0.35 8.70 -9.09
N VAL A 242 0.18 9.94 -9.55
CA VAL A 242 1.27 10.81 -10.03
C VAL A 242 2.22 11.18 -8.89
N VAL A 243 1.71 11.56 -7.71
CA VAL A 243 2.57 11.86 -6.54
C VAL A 243 3.40 10.63 -6.15
N ALA A 244 2.78 9.44 -6.10
CA ALA A 244 3.50 8.20 -5.86
C ALA A 244 4.57 7.95 -6.94
N TYR A 245 4.23 8.11 -8.22
CA TYR A 245 5.16 7.94 -9.34
C TYR A 245 6.35 8.92 -9.28
N VAL A 246 6.11 10.21 -9.07
CA VAL A 246 7.17 11.22 -9.01
C VAL A 246 8.12 10.94 -7.85
N SER A 247 7.60 10.44 -6.72
CA SER A 247 8.41 10.02 -5.57
C SER A 247 9.44 8.94 -5.95
N THR A 248 9.16 8.09 -6.93
CA THR A 248 10.10 7.03 -7.38
C THR A 248 11.30 7.51 -8.19
N SER A 249 11.58 8.82 -8.24
CA SER A 249 12.70 9.41 -9.03
C SER A 249 14.05 8.70 -8.77
N ARG A 250 14.31 8.29 -7.52
CA ARG A 250 15.52 7.54 -7.15
C ARG A 250 15.59 6.16 -7.79
N ILE A 251 14.44 5.50 -7.96
CA ILE A 251 14.33 4.21 -8.64
C ILE A 251 14.47 4.40 -10.15
N ARG A 252 13.93 5.50 -10.68
CA ARG A 252 14.11 5.90 -12.09
C ARG A 252 15.51 6.46 -12.38
N GLN A 253 16.35 6.63 -11.36
CA GLN A 253 17.75 7.09 -11.44
C GLN A 253 17.90 8.47 -12.11
N THR A 254 17.02 9.41 -11.77
CA THR A 254 17.10 10.78 -12.28
C THR A 254 18.27 11.56 -11.63
N PRO A 255 18.90 12.49 -12.37
CA PRO A 255 20.22 13.02 -12.01
C PRO A 255 20.21 14.12 -10.94
N SER A 256 19.10 14.84 -10.73
CA SER A 256 19.06 16.01 -9.85
C SER A 256 18.01 15.87 -8.75
N PRO A 257 18.37 15.24 -7.61
CA PRO A 257 17.49 15.11 -6.44
C PRO A 257 16.73 16.39 -6.05
N ILE A 258 17.35 17.57 -6.05
CA ILE A 258 16.69 18.83 -5.70
C ILE A 258 15.63 19.20 -6.74
N ASN A 259 15.90 19.05 -8.03
CA ASN A 259 14.88 19.32 -9.05
C ASN A 259 13.75 18.29 -8.97
N ASP A 260 14.08 17.02 -8.76
CA ASP A 260 13.10 15.95 -8.65
C ASP A 260 12.20 16.13 -7.41
N ILE A 261 12.73 16.61 -6.27
CA ILE A 261 11.89 16.90 -5.10
C ILE A 261 11.02 18.14 -5.34
N LEU A 262 11.51 19.13 -6.08
CA LEU A 262 10.72 20.29 -6.47
C LEU A 262 9.59 19.92 -7.45
N GLU A 263 9.79 18.93 -8.31
CA GLU A 263 8.71 18.34 -9.12
C GLU A 263 7.66 17.67 -8.23
N LEU A 264 8.07 16.92 -7.20
CA LEU A 264 7.16 16.34 -6.21
C LEU A 264 6.37 17.43 -5.47
N PHE A 265 7.04 18.51 -5.06
CA PHE A 265 6.39 19.65 -4.41
C PHE A 265 5.36 20.29 -5.35
N GLY A 266 5.71 20.45 -6.63
CA GLY A 266 4.79 20.93 -7.66
C GLY A 266 3.57 20.04 -7.83
N ALA A 267 3.75 18.72 -7.89
CA ALA A 267 2.66 17.75 -8.02
C ALA A 267 1.70 17.81 -6.83
N ILE A 268 2.22 17.87 -5.60
CA ILE A 268 1.42 17.98 -4.38
C ILE A 268 0.60 19.28 -4.36
N ARG A 269 1.22 20.41 -4.72
CA ARG A 269 0.55 21.72 -4.74
C ARG A 269 -0.47 21.84 -5.88
N GLY A 270 -0.26 21.12 -6.98
CA GLY A 270 -1.23 21.02 -8.09
C GLY A 270 -2.56 20.42 -7.64
N ILE A 271 -2.54 19.43 -6.75
CA ILE A 271 -3.74 18.81 -6.18
C ILE A 271 -4.61 19.87 -5.49
N GLU A 272 -4.05 20.65 -4.58
CA GLU A 272 -4.79 21.69 -3.86
C GLU A 272 -5.50 22.67 -4.79
N SER A 273 -4.79 23.17 -5.81
CA SER A 273 -5.35 24.13 -6.76
C SER A 273 -6.57 23.59 -7.52
N ILE A 274 -6.65 22.27 -7.71
CA ILE A 274 -7.76 21.61 -8.41
C ILE A 274 -8.91 21.34 -7.43
N PHE A 275 -8.61 20.95 -6.18
CA PHE A 275 -9.60 20.39 -5.26
C PHE A 275 -10.07 21.30 -4.13
N GLY A 276 -9.53 22.52 -3.99
CA GLY A 276 -9.99 23.50 -2.99
C GLY A 276 -11.52 23.58 -2.87
N PRO A 277 -12.28 23.73 -3.97
CA PRO A 277 -13.75 23.75 -3.95
C PRO A 277 -14.42 22.42 -3.59
N ALA A 278 -13.73 21.28 -3.79
CA ALA A 278 -14.23 19.94 -3.53
C ALA A 278 -13.88 19.41 -2.12
N MET A 279 -13.11 20.16 -1.33
CA MET A 279 -12.63 19.74 -0.01
C MET A 279 -13.73 19.26 0.93
N SER A 280 -14.88 19.93 0.96
CA SER A 280 -16.02 19.52 1.79
C SER A 280 -16.58 18.16 1.36
N LYS A 281 -16.72 17.93 0.06
CA LYS A 281 -17.19 16.65 -0.52
C LYS A 281 -16.20 15.52 -0.26
N MET A 282 -14.90 15.80 -0.34
CA MET A 282 -13.87 14.79 -0.08
C MET A 282 -13.90 14.30 1.38
N ARG A 283 -14.12 15.21 2.34
CA ARG A 283 -14.23 14.88 3.77
C ARG A 283 -15.46 14.02 4.11
N THR A 284 -16.48 14.01 3.26
CA THR A 284 -17.68 13.17 3.44
C THR A 284 -17.68 11.93 2.53
N SER A 285 -16.54 11.61 1.92
CA SER A 285 -16.41 10.49 0.98
C SER A 285 -15.48 9.39 1.52
N ASP A 286 -15.36 8.32 0.76
CA ASP A 286 -14.38 7.25 0.93
C ASP A 286 -12.91 7.72 0.84
N PHE A 287 -12.63 8.95 0.41
CA PHE A 287 -11.30 9.57 0.48
C PHE A 287 -10.99 10.24 1.84
N LEU A 288 -11.92 10.25 2.79
CA LEU A 288 -11.71 10.85 4.12
C LEU A 288 -10.38 10.40 4.77
N PRO A 289 -9.99 9.10 4.75
CA PRO A 289 -8.71 8.67 5.31
C PRO A 289 -7.50 9.38 4.67
N MET A 290 -7.51 9.58 3.35
CA MET A 290 -6.39 10.24 2.65
C MET A 290 -6.32 11.74 2.93
N VAL A 291 -7.47 12.40 3.14
CA VAL A 291 -7.53 13.84 3.38
C VAL A 291 -7.25 14.20 4.83
N MET A 292 -7.81 13.41 5.76
CA MET A 292 -7.78 13.74 7.19
C MET A 292 -6.84 12.85 8.01
N GLY A 293 -6.46 11.67 7.51
CA GLY A 293 -5.77 10.67 8.33
C GLY A 293 -4.34 11.04 8.73
N VAL A 294 -3.73 12.06 8.13
CA VAL A 294 -2.41 12.58 8.57
C VAL A 294 -2.51 13.57 9.74
N TRP A 295 -3.74 13.99 10.11
CA TRP A 295 -4.00 14.90 11.22
C TRP A 295 -4.51 14.09 12.43
N VAL A 296 -3.57 13.60 13.24
CA VAL A 296 -3.83 12.83 14.46
C VAL A 296 -4.10 13.77 15.64
N ASP A 297 -3.32 14.84 15.77
CA ASP A 297 -3.50 15.87 16.79
C ASP A 297 -4.09 17.14 16.18
N HIS A 298 -5.28 17.51 16.62
CA HIS A 298 -6.03 18.68 16.17
C HIS A 298 -5.85 19.92 17.08
N SER A 299 -5.03 19.83 18.12
CA SER A 299 -4.80 20.95 19.01
C SER A 299 -4.15 22.12 18.25
N PRO A 300 -4.60 23.36 18.49
CA PRO A 300 -4.16 24.55 17.74
C PRO A 300 -2.73 24.98 18.09
N ASP A 301 -2.10 24.30 19.05
CA ASP A 301 -0.78 24.65 19.56
C ASP A 301 0.34 24.18 18.61
N ASN A 302 1.04 25.11 17.96
CA ASN A 302 2.24 24.84 17.16
C ASN A 302 3.54 25.18 17.91
N SER A 303 3.48 25.39 19.23
CA SER A 303 4.67 25.64 20.04
C SER A 303 5.63 24.46 20.02
N THR A 304 6.89 24.70 20.37
CA THR A 304 7.86 23.62 20.61
C THR A 304 7.68 22.99 21.98
N ASP A 305 6.77 23.48 22.83
CA ASP A 305 6.61 23.08 24.23
C ASP A 305 6.27 21.58 24.39
N PHE A 306 5.70 20.94 23.37
CA PHE A 306 5.48 19.50 23.36
C PHE A 306 6.78 18.70 23.19
N LEU A 307 7.78 19.26 22.52
CA LEU A 307 9.11 18.68 22.36
C LEU A 307 9.97 18.86 23.62
N ASP A 308 9.63 19.78 24.52
CA ASP A 308 10.37 19.98 25.78
C ASP A 308 10.09 18.88 26.82
N ARG A 309 9.08 18.03 26.56
CA ARG A 309 8.75 16.88 27.41
C ARG A 309 9.66 15.71 27.08
N GLU A 310 10.59 15.40 27.97
CA GLU A 310 11.57 14.32 27.80
C GLU A 310 10.91 12.96 27.46
N GLU A 311 9.76 12.66 28.08
CA GLU A 311 8.94 11.47 27.78
C GLU A 311 8.45 11.40 26.33
N VAL A 312 8.18 12.54 25.69
CA VAL A 312 7.73 12.61 24.30
C VAL A 312 8.91 12.32 23.37
N ILE A 313 10.09 12.88 23.64
CA ILE A 313 11.29 12.60 22.85
C ILE A 313 11.68 11.13 23.00
N GLU A 314 11.76 10.62 24.23
CA GLU A 314 12.24 9.26 24.53
C GLU A 314 11.36 8.16 23.93
N ASN A 315 10.06 8.43 23.79
CA ASN A 315 9.06 7.50 23.25
C ASN A 315 8.69 7.78 21.78
N SER A 316 9.22 8.83 21.16
CA SER A 316 8.95 9.13 19.75
C SER A 316 9.91 8.41 18.79
N CYS A 317 9.53 8.36 17.51
CA CYS A 317 10.39 7.92 16.41
C CYS A 317 11.32 9.03 15.89
N LEU A 318 11.43 10.17 16.59
CA LEU A 318 12.20 11.32 16.14
C LEU A 318 13.72 11.06 16.22
N PRO A 319 14.52 11.69 15.34
CA PRO A 319 15.96 11.61 15.45
C PRO A 319 16.47 12.25 16.75
N PRO A 320 17.57 11.75 17.33
CA PRO A 320 18.14 12.34 18.54
C PRO A 320 18.49 13.83 18.36
N GLY A 321 18.17 14.65 19.36
CA GLY A 321 18.49 16.08 19.34
C GLY A 321 17.62 16.94 18.41
N THR A 322 16.48 16.41 17.91
CA THR A 322 15.53 17.20 17.09
C THR A 322 15.18 18.58 17.68
N PRO A 323 14.84 18.73 18.98
CA PRO A 323 14.45 20.04 19.51
C PRO A 323 15.58 21.06 19.40
N ALA A 324 16.77 20.68 19.89
CA ALA A 324 17.97 21.53 19.84
C ALA A 324 18.38 21.88 18.41
N ALA A 325 18.24 20.96 17.46
CA ALA A 325 18.55 21.20 16.05
C ALA A 325 17.60 22.24 15.42
N LEU A 326 16.31 22.15 15.71
CA LEU A 326 15.30 23.08 15.18
C LEU A 326 15.41 24.46 15.81
N GLU A 327 15.63 24.53 17.12
CA GLU A 327 15.88 25.79 17.82
C GLU A 327 17.15 26.47 17.28
N ARG A 328 18.23 25.70 17.11
CA ARG A 328 19.48 26.17 16.51
C ARG A 328 19.27 26.68 15.09
N LEU A 329 18.49 25.98 14.26
CA LEU A 329 18.14 26.42 12.90
C LEU A 329 17.34 27.73 12.92
N ARG A 330 16.36 27.86 13.82
CA ARG A 330 15.51 29.04 13.95
C ARG A 330 16.32 30.27 14.39
N ASN A 331 17.16 30.10 15.40
CA ASN A 331 18.06 31.16 15.89
C ASN A 331 19.05 31.59 14.81
N TRP A 332 19.59 30.64 14.05
CA TRP A 332 20.48 30.96 12.95
C TRP A 332 19.82 31.76 11.85
N LEU A 333 18.61 31.39 11.42
CA LEU A 333 17.88 32.15 10.40
C LEU A 333 17.48 33.55 10.89
N ALA A 334 17.19 33.71 12.17
CA ALA A 334 16.89 35.01 12.78
C ALA A 334 18.13 35.92 12.86
N LEU A 335 19.31 35.36 13.14
CA LEU A 335 20.56 36.12 13.34
C LEU A 335 21.34 36.33 12.04
N SER A 336 21.21 35.43 11.07
CA SER A 336 22.02 35.40 9.86
C SER A 336 21.32 36.13 8.72
N THR A 337 21.25 37.46 8.79
CA THR A 337 20.76 38.39 7.74
C THR A 337 20.32 37.72 6.42
N PRO A 338 19.07 37.23 6.31
CA PRO A 338 18.43 37.04 5.02
C PRO A 338 18.12 38.43 4.43
N PRO A 339 18.04 38.59 3.10
CA PRO A 339 18.16 39.89 2.44
C PRO A 339 17.09 40.94 2.82
N THR A 340 15.93 40.54 3.37
CA THR A 340 14.90 41.46 3.89
C THR A 340 14.13 40.87 5.08
N ALA A 341 13.54 41.74 5.90
CA ALA A 341 12.72 41.35 7.05
C ALA A 341 11.50 40.50 6.65
N GLU A 342 10.93 40.71 5.45
CA GLU A 342 9.82 39.90 4.96
C GLU A 342 10.23 38.44 4.72
N LEU A 343 11.42 38.20 4.19
CA LEU A 343 11.88 36.83 3.89
C LEU A 343 12.17 36.03 5.17
N ILE A 344 12.64 36.69 6.24
CA ILE A 344 12.81 36.07 7.57
C ILE A 344 11.49 35.49 8.05
N SER A 345 10.40 36.27 7.99
CA SER A 345 9.08 35.82 8.41
C SER A 345 8.58 34.61 7.59
N GLU A 346 8.91 34.54 6.30
CA GLU A 346 8.55 33.38 5.47
C GLU A 346 9.34 32.12 5.85
N TYR A 347 10.60 32.25 6.26
CA TYR A 347 11.40 31.13 6.80
C TYR A 347 10.86 30.66 8.14
N GLU A 348 10.45 31.57 9.03
CA GLU A 348 9.83 31.22 10.31
C GLU A 348 8.54 30.42 10.11
N LYS A 349 7.67 30.85 9.17
CA LYS A 349 6.46 30.09 8.80
C LYS A 349 6.81 28.70 8.26
N ALA A 350 7.84 28.58 7.43
CA ALA A 350 8.28 27.29 6.91
C ALA A 350 8.75 26.34 8.02
N ILE A 351 9.44 26.85 9.03
CA ILE A 351 9.85 26.08 10.21
C ILE A 351 8.62 25.71 11.06
N GLU A 352 7.68 26.61 11.27
CA GLU A 352 6.44 26.32 12.01
C GLU A 352 5.63 25.20 11.34
N PHE A 353 5.51 25.21 10.01
CA PHE A 353 4.86 24.11 9.30
C PHE A 353 5.63 22.80 9.39
N LEU A 354 6.97 22.85 9.46
CA LEU A 354 7.78 21.65 9.69
C LEU A 354 7.53 21.08 11.09
N LEU A 355 7.52 21.94 12.11
CA LEU A 355 7.17 21.59 13.49
C LEU A 355 5.78 20.96 13.58
N ARG A 356 4.81 21.49 12.84
CA ARG A 356 3.47 20.89 12.75
C ARG A 356 3.51 19.47 12.19
N CYS A 357 4.33 19.19 11.16
CA CYS A 357 4.50 17.83 10.64
C CYS A 357 5.16 16.92 11.68
N ILE A 358 6.18 17.40 12.38
CA ILE A 358 6.88 16.66 13.45
C ILE A 358 5.92 16.33 14.60
N LYS A 359 5.03 17.26 14.97
CA LYS A 359 4.00 17.02 15.97
C LYS A 359 3.06 15.88 15.57
N GLN A 360 2.61 15.85 14.31
CA GLN A 360 1.81 14.73 13.81
C GLN A 360 2.60 13.42 13.77
N LEU A 361 3.90 13.48 13.46
CA LEU A 361 4.78 12.31 13.46
C LEU A 361 4.89 11.70 14.86
N VAL A 362 5.07 12.53 15.89
CA VAL A 362 5.03 12.11 17.30
C VAL A 362 3.67 11.52 17.65
N ALA A 363 2.58 12.22 17.32
CA ALA A 363 1.21 11.77 17.63
C ALA A 363 0.85 10.44 16.95
N SER A 364 1.46 10.14 15.79
CA SER A 364 1.24 8.89 15.05
C SER A 364 1.91 7.67 15.68
N GLY A 365 2.78 7.87 16.68
CA GLY A 365 3.49 6.79 17.38
C GLY A 365 4.29 5.90 16.42
N ASP A 366 4.06 4.59 16.51
CA ASP A 366 4.83 3.59 15.75
C ASP A 366 4.37 3.41 14.30
N GLN A 367 3.30 4.06 13.85
CA GLN A 367 2.73 3.87 12.50
C GLN A 367 2.59 5.19 11.73
N PRO A 368 3.69 5.92 11.49
CA PRO A 368 3.65 7.19 10.79
C PRO A 368 3.29 7.00 9.31
N GLU A 369 2.38 7.83 8.81
CA GLU A 369 2.01 7.86 7.40
C GLU A 369 2.87 8.85 6.62
N ILE A 370 3.39 8.45 5.45
CA ILE A 370 4.29 9.31 4.66
C ILE A 370 3.65 10.64 4.26
N GLY A 371 2.32 10.68 4.17
CA GLY A 371 1.55 11.90 3.95
C GLY A 371 1.83 13.00 4.99
N ILE A 372 2.26 12.65 6.22
CA ILE A 372 2.66 13.62 7.25
C ILE A 372 3.84 14.47 6.76
N MET A 373 4.89 13.84 6.24
CA MET A 373 6.08 14.57 5.76
C MET A 373 5.86 15.21 4.39
N LEU A 374 4.96 14.65 3.56
CA LEU A 374 4.54 15.23 2.28
C LEU A 374 3.57 16.43 2.45
N MET A 375 3.08 16.69 3.66
CA MET A 375 2.28 17.88 3.98
C MET A 375 3.13 19.15 4.00
N TRP A 376 4.39 19.08 4.42
CA TRP A 376 5.25 20.26 4.51
C TRP A 376 5.41 21.00 3.16
N PRO A 377 5.68 20.32 2.03
CA PRO A 377 5.68 20.94 0.70
C PRO A 377 4.40 21.68 0.31
N HIS A 378 3.25 21.18 0.75
CA HIS A 378 1.95 21.80 0.50
C HIS A 378 1.83 23.13 1.25
N LEU A 379 2.22 23.14 2.53
CA LEU A 379 2.15 24.32 3.41
C LEU A 379 3.28 25.33 3.16
N LEU A 380 4.35 24.94 2.48
CA LEU A 380 5.55 25.75 2.31
C LEU A 380 5.27 27.09 1.59
N PRO A 381 5.65 28.25 2.13
CA PRO A 381 5.41 29.52 1.44
C PRO A 381 6.06 29.59 0.05
N ARG A 382 5.40 30.28 -0.90
CA ARG A 382 5.91 30.44 -2.27
C ARG A 382 7.31 31.06 -2.33
N PRO A 383 7.67 32.10 -1.54
CA PRO A 383 9.01 32.65 -1.53
C PRO A 383 10.08 31.61 -1.18
N ILE A 384 9.84 30.78 -0.16
CA ILE A 384 10.78 29.73 0.26
C ILE A 384 10.94 28.67 -0.83
N LEU A 385 9.87 28.32 -1.54
CA LEU A 385 9.99 27.42 -2.70
C LEU A 385 10.88 28.01 -3.80
N MET A 386 10.80 29.32 -4.05
CA MET A 386 11.69 29.99 -5.02
C MET A 386 13.15 30.00 -4.55
N GLU A 387 13.39 30.19 -3.26
CA GLU A 387 14.73 30.13 -2.66
C GLU A 387 15.36 28.73 -2.79
N ILE A 388 14.58 27.65 -2.56
CA ILE A 388 15.06 26.28 -2.78
C ILE A 388 15.42 26.07 -4.26
N ARG A 389 14.57 26.53 -5.17
CA ARG A 389 14.82 26.44 -6.62
C ARG A 389 16.05 27.25 -7.04
N ALA A 390 16.28 28.41 -6.43
CA ALA A 390 17.45 29.24 -6.66
C ALA A 390 18.73 28.65 -6.06
N GLY A 391 18.64 27.63 -5.21
CA GLY A 391 19.79 27.06 -4.51
C GLY A 391 20.32 27.97 -3.40
N SER A 392 19.47 28.80 -2.81
CA SER A 392 19.82 29.69 -1.71
C SER A 392 20.35 28.89 -0.52
N PRO A 393 21.48 29.28 0.10
CA PRO A 393 22.07 28.46 1.14
C PRO A 393 21.15 28.17 2.33
N PHE A 394 20.39 29.17 2.77
CA PHE A 394 19.42 29.06 3.86
C PHE A 394 18.32 28.06 3.55
N ALA A 395 17.77 28.13 2.34
CA ALA A 395 16.74 27.22 1.87
C ALA A 395 17.24 25.78 1.72
N LEU A 396 18.48 25.60 1.25
CA LEU A 396 19.09 24.27 1.13
C LEU A 396 19.38 23.65 2.50
N VAL A 397 19.83 24.44 3.48
CA VAL A 397 19.97 23.99 4.88
C VAL A 397 18.61 23.57 5.45
N LEU A 398 17.56 24.38 5.26
CA LEU A 398 16.19 24.03 5.69
C LEU A 398 15.70 22.73 5.02
N LEU A 399 15.94 22.57 3.71
CA LEU A 399 15.59 21.36 2.98
C LEU A 399 16.31 20.13 3.55
N ALA A 400 17.59 20.25 3.91
CA ALA A 400 18.34 19.16 4.54
C ALA A 400 17.76 18.78 5.92
N HIS A 401 17.30 19.74 6.71
CA HIS A 401 16.64 19.46 7.99
C HIS A 401 15.30 18.74 7.82
N TRP A 402 14.51 19.08 6.80
CA TRP A 402 13.31 18.30 6.46
C TRP A 402 13.66 16.89 5.97
N ALA A 403 14.71 16.74 5.16
CA ALA A 403 15.17 15.45 4.65
C ALA A 403 15.71 14.52 5.77
N ALA A 404 16.12 15.07 6.91
CA ALA A 404 16.62 14.30 8.06
C ALA A 404 15.57 13.35 8.68
N PHE A 405 14.28 13.55 8.39
CA PHE A 405 13.19 12.71 8.88
C PHE A 405 12.84 11.54 7.95
N PHE A 406 13.37 11.52 6.72
CA PHE A 406 13.10 10.44 5.76
C PHE A 406 13.52 9.05 6.26
N PRO A 407 14.70 8.88 6.92
CA PRO A 407 15.11 7.59 7.47
C PRO A 407 14.08 6.90 8.38
N ILE A 408 13.16 7.66 8.99
CA ILE A 408 12.08 7.13 9.85
C ILE A 408 11.10 6.25 9.07
N MET A 409 10.99 6.51 7.76
CA MET A 409 9.92 5.98 6.90
C MET A 409 10.48 5.21 5.69
N GLU A 410 11.77 5.35 5.37
CA GLU A 410 12.41 4.71 4.20
C GLU A 410 12.33 3.18 4.22
N ASP A 411 12.28 2.54 5.39
CA ASP A 411 12.14 1.08 5.51
C ASP A 411 10.72 0.57 5.18
N ARG A 412 9.70 1.44 5.30
CA ARG A 412 8.29 1.09 5.07
C ARG A 412 7.84 1.46 3.66
N TYR A 413 8.31 2.59 3.15
CA TYR A 413 7.86 3.16 1.89
C TYR A 413 8.97 3.09 0.84
N TRP A 414 8.94 2.05 0.02
CA TRP A 414 9.96 1.79 -1.00
C TRP A 414 10.15 2.95 -1.98
N PHE A 415 9.10 3.71 -2.28
CA PHE A 415 9.13 4.81 -3.24
C PHE A 415 9.81 6.08 -2.72
N ILE A 416 10.14 6.17 -1.43
CA ILE A 416 10.95 7.28 -0.85
C ILE A 416 12.36 6.84 -0.45
N GLN A 417 12.74 5.60 -0.71
CA GLN A 417 14.03 5.09 -0.27
C GLN A 417 15.20 5.86 -0.91
N GLY A 418 16.18 6.25 -0.09
CA GLY A 418 17.38 6.94 -0.54
C GLY A 418 17.23 8.43 -0.85
N TRP A 419 16.06 9.02 -0.65
CA TRP A 419 15.86 10.45 -0.84
C TRP A 419 16.64 11.29 0.18
N GLY A 420 16.65 10.90 1.46
CA GLY A 420 17.39 11.65 2.48
C GLY A 420 18.86 11.79 2.12
N LYS A 421 19.51 10.67 1.77
CA LYS A 421 20.91 10.62 1.33
C LYS A 421 21.15 11.42 0.06
N ALA A 422 20.26 11.33 -0.92
CA ALA A 422 20.42 12.02 -2.20
C ALA A 422 20.30 13.55 -2.04
N LEU A 423 19.33 14.02 -1.27
CA LEU A 423 19.13 15.45 -0.99
C LEU A 423 20.28 16.03 -0.18
N LEU A 424 20.73 15.33 0.87
CA LEU A 424 21.87 15.77 1.67
C LEU A 424 23.14 15.92 0.83
N ARG A 425 23.44 14.94 -0.03
CA ARG A 425 24.62 14.99 -0.90
C ARG A 425 24.60 16.14 -1.89
N GLU A 426 23.47 16.37 -2.56
CA GLU A 426 23.36 17.47 -3.53
C GLU A 426 23.39 18.84 -2.82
N THR A 427 22.74 18.95 -1.66
CA THR A 427 22.81 20.15 -0.82
C THR A 427 24.24 20.46 -0.38
N ASP A 428 24.96 19.48 0.18
CA ASP A 428 26.34 19.67 0.64
C ASP A 428 27.28 20.07 -0.52
N ALA A 429 27.11 19.43 -1.67
CA ALA A 429 27.86 19.76 -2.88
C ALA A 429 27.60 21.20 -3.37
N LYS A 430 26.35 21.67 -3.35
CA LYS A 430 25.99 23.06 -3.74
C LYS A 430 26.45 24.10 -2.72
N LEU A 431 26.59 23.72 -1.46
CA LEU A 431 27.02 24.60 -0.36
C LEU A 431 28.54 24.65 -0.18
N GLU A 432 29.29 23.84 -0.95
CA GLU A 432 30.76 23.78 -0.94
C GLU A 432 31.36 23.62 0.46
N GLY A 433 30.64 22.97 1.37
CA GLY A 433 31.05 22.76 2.77
C GLY A 433 31.01 24.01 3.67
N ILE A 434 30.66 25.20 3.16
CA ILE A 434 30.61 26.45 3.94
C ILE A 434 29.65 26.33 5.13
N TYR A 435 28.55 25.62 4.94
CA TYR A 435 27.51 25.42 5.95
C TYR A 435 27.56 24.03 6.60
N SER A 436 28.72 23.36 6.59
CA SER A 436 28.87 21.99 7.11
C SER A 436 28.44 21.84 8.57
N GLU A 437 28.65 22.88 9.40
CA GLU A 437 28.19 22.92 10.79
C GLU A 437 26.66 22.90 10.93
N TRP A 438 25.95 23.45 9.93
CA TRP A 438 24.48 23.44 9.87
C TRP A 438 23.95 22.14 9.27
N LEU A 439 24.74 21.46 8.44
CA LEU A 439 24.42 20.14 7.92
C LEU A 439 24.82 18.99 8.85
N ALA A 440 25.51 19.26 9.95
CA ALA A 440 26.01 18.24 10.87
C ALA A 440 24.88 17.36 11.46
N TRP A 441 23.79 17.97 11.91
CA TRP A 441 22.64 17.23 12.46
C TRP A 441 21.88 16.43 11.39
N PRO A 442 21.50 17.01 10.23
CA PRO A 442 20.94 16.23 9.12
C PRO A 442 21.84 15.06 8.70
N ARG A 443 23.16 15.28 8.62
CA ARG A 443 24.15 14.26 8.28
C ARG A 443 24.17 13.13 9.31
N MET A 444 24.16 13.46 10.60
CA MET A 444 24.05 12.48 11.68
C MET A 444 22.78 11.62 11.54
N CYS A 445 21.63 12.23 11.23
CA CYS A 445 20.36 11.50 11.10
C CYS A 445 20.33 10.57 9.88
N ILE A 446 20.96 10.98 8.77
CA ILE A 446 20.89 10.29 7.47
C ILE A 446 22.04 9.26 7.29
N GLU A 447 23.22 9.54 7.83
CA GLU A 447 24.43 8.74 7.67
C GLU A 447 24.82 7.97 8.94
N GLY A 448 24.38 8.40 10.12
CA GLY A 448 24.59 7.70 11.37
C GLY A 448 24.02 6.28 11.28
N SER A 449 24.90 5.29 11.47
CA SER A 449 24.62 3.85 11.60
C SER A 449 23.23 3.57 12.17
N GLY A 450 22.39 2.79 11.51
CA GLY A 450 22.51 1.33 11.64
C GLY A 450 22.05 0.77 12.99
N THR A 451 21.63 1.61 13.95
CA THR A 451 20.61 1.17 14.90
C THR A 451 19.32 1.10 14.09
N PRO A 452 18.73 -0.09 13.84
CA PRO A 452 17.30 -0.10 13.55
C PRO A 452 16.66 0.78 14.62
N LEU A 453 15.81 1.73 14.20
CA LEU A 453 14.80 2.31 15.10
C LEU A 453 14.31 1.14 15.94
N LYS A 454 14.60 1.16 17.24
CA LYS A 454 14.41 -0.03 18.10
C LYS A 454 13.07 -0.63 17.70
N THR A 455 13.05 -1.88 17.26
CA THR A 455 11.83 -2.71 17.31
C THR A 455 11.50 -2.80 18.79
N ARG A 456 10.88 -1.75 19.31
CA ARG A 456 10.56 -1.58 20.70
C ARG A 456 9.28 -2.36 20.89
N ASN A 457 9.39 -3.38 21.73
CA ASN A 457 8.24 -4.13 22.21
C ASN A 457 7.16 -3.13 22.67
N ARG A 458 5.98 -3.33 22.10
CA ARG A 458 4.77 -2.53 22.25
C ARG A 458 4.42 -2.36 23.74
N VAL A 459 4.71 -1.19 24.29
CA VAL A 459 4.12 -0.68 25.54
C VAL A 459 3.34 0.57 25.16
N VAL A 460 2.01 0.45 25.12
CA VAL A 460 1.15 1.63 25.02
C VAL A 460 1.07 2.20 26.43
N SER A 461 1.95 3.15 26.74
CA SER A 461 1.93 3.91 27.98
C SER A 461 1.18 5.22 27.74
N THR A 462 -0.09 5.27 28.12
CA THR A 462 -0.78 6.55 28.34
C THR A 462 -0.38 7.05 29.74
N ALA A 463 0.62 7.92 29.80
CA ALA A 463 0.95 8.64 31.03
C ALA A 463 0.54 10.10 30.87
N SER A 464 -0.44 10.54 31.68
CA SER A 464 -0.64 11.94 31.99
C SER A 464 -0.94 12.09 33.47
N ASN A 465 0.05 12.64 34.18
CA ASN A 465 0.06 13.34 35.47
C ASN A 465 -0.69 12.78 36.70
N MET A 466 0.04 12.89 37.81
CA MET A 466 -0.14 12.21 39.09
C MET A 466 -1.26 12.81 39.97
N GLU A 467 -1.80 11.93 40.83
CA GLU A 467 -2.68 12.16 41.98
C GLU A 467 -4.21 12.11 41.77
N SER A 468 -4.69 11.01 41.18
CA SER A 468 -5.82 10.22 41.73
C SER A 468 -5.78 8.82 41.08
N ALA A 469 -6.31 7.78 41.74
CA ALA A 469 -6.26 6.35 41.39
C ALA A 469 -5.78 6.05 39.94
N SER A 470 -4.51 5.69 39.79
CA SER A 470 -3.82 5.58 38.50
C SER A 470 -4.56 4.67 37.52
N GLU A 471 -4.93 5.24 36.37
CA GLU A 471 -5.67 4.58 35.31
C GLU A 471 -5.03 3.24 34.87
N PRO A 472 -5.82 2.24 34.47
CA PRO A 472 -5.31 0.97 33.96
C PRO A 472 -4.44 1.17 32.72
N SER A 473 -3.37 0.40 32.60
CA SER A 473 -2.56 0.33 31.38
C SER A 473 -2.90 -0.92 30.57
N VAL A 474 -2.53 -0.91 29.29
CA VAL A 474 -2.76 -2.04 28.38
C VAL A 474 -1.49 -2.39 27.61
N SER A 475 -1.25 -3.68 27.42
CA SER A 475 -0.19 -4.20 26.55
C SER A 475 -0.70 -5.39 25.76
N VAL A 476 -0.21 -5.61 24.55
CA VAL A 476 -0.68 -6.67 23.66
C VAL A 476 0.47 -7.55 23.23
N PHE A 477 0.34 -8.85 23.49
CA PHE A 477 1.23 -9.89 22.97
C PHE A 477 0.61 -10.50 21.72
N VAL A 478 1.40 -10.62 20.65
CA VAL A 478 0.96 -11.28 19.41
C VAL A 478 1.80 -12.53 19.21
N ALA A 479 1.18 -13.69 19.39
CA ALA A 479 1.79 -14.98 19.10
C ALA A 479 1.94 -15.14 17.57
N PRO A 480 3.11 -15.59 17.08
CA PRO A 480 3.34 -15.75 15.64
C PRO A 480 2.47 -16.88 15.04
N PRO A 481 2.27 -16.89 13.71
CA PRO A 481 1.59 -17.98 13.02
C PRO A 481 2.22 -19.36 13.30
N VAL A 482 1.39 -20.40 13.40
CA VAL A 482 1.84 -21.76 13.75
C VAL A 482 1.73 -22.70 12.54
N PRO A 483 2.80 -23.38 12.11
CA PRO A 483 2.71 -24.35 11.01
C PRO A 483 1.76 -25.51 11.32
N MET A 484 0.86 -25.79 10.39
CA MET A 484 -0.14 -26.87 10.47
C MET A 484 0.33 -28.11 9.72
N LYS A 485 -0.09 -29.28 10.20
CA LYS A 485 0.11 -30.58 9.53
C LYS A 485 -1.21 -31.19 9.06
N ARG A 486 -1.14 -31.93 7.96
CA ARG A 486 -2.20 -32.82 7.48
C ARG A 486 -2.17 -34.14 8.26
N PRO A 487 -3.24 -34.97 8.20
CA PRO A 487 -3.25 -36.29 8.82
C PRO A 487 -2.13 -37.23 8.36
N ASP A 488 -1.58 -37.03 7.16
CA ASP A 488 -0.44 -37.78 6.61
C ASP A 488 0.93 -37.24 7.05
N GLY A 489 0.97 -36.21 7.89
CA GLY A 489 2.17 -35.54 8.39
C GLY A 489 2.74 -34.47 7.46
N SER A 490 2.17 -34.24 6.28
CA SER A 490 2.62 -33.21 5.34
C SER A 490 2.20 -31.79 5.78
N HIS A 491 2.89 -30.77 5.29
CA HIS A 491 2.59 -29.37 5.61
C HIS A 491 1.23 -28.92 5.05
N ALA A 492 0.38 -28.33 5.91
CA ALA A 492 -0.99 -27.91 5.60
C ALA A 492 -1.20 -26.38 5.53
N GLY A 493 -0.12 -25.58 5.67
CA GLY A 493 -0.21 -24.13 5.77
C GLY A 493 0.13 -23.64 7.19
N THR A 494 -0.31 -22.43 7.53
CA THR A 494 -0.07 -21.81 8.83
C THR A 494 -1.39 -21.39 9.49
N TRP A 495 -1.54 -21.70 10.77
CA TRP A 495 -2.58 -21.16 11.63
C TRP A 495 -2.32 -19.66 11.88
N PRO A 496 -3.35 -18.79 11.85
CA PRO A 496 -3.18 -17.36 12.01
C PRO A 496 -2.53 -16.97 13.35
N PRO A 497 -1.91 -15.77 13.42
CA PRO A 497 -1.37 -15.24 14.66
C PRO A 497 -2.49 -14.95 15.67
N ILE A 498 -2.17 -15.00 16.96
CA ILE A 498 -3.14 -14.81 18.06
C ILE A 498 -2.73 -13.63 18.93
N ALA A 499 -3.64 -12.67 19.09
CA ALA A 499 -3.45 -11.55 20.01
C ALA A 499 -3.99 -11.86 21.40
N CYS A 500 -3.17 -11.60 22.43
CA CYS A 500 -3.54 -11.69 23.84
C CYS A 500 -3.31 -10.32 24.48
N THR A 501 -4.33 -9.79 25.15
CA THR A 501 -4.30 -8.42 25.69
C THR A 501 -4.19 -8.47 27.21
N LEU A 502 -3.17 -7.83 27.76
CA LEU A 502 -2.97 -7.69 29.20
C LEU A 502 -3.41 -6.29 29.64
N ILE A 503 -4.40 -6.24 30.53
CA ILE A 503 -4.92 -5.01 31.12
C ILE A 503 -4.47 -5.01 32.58
N TYR A 504 -3.74 -4.00 33.03
CA TYR A 504 -3.13 -4.01 34.37
C TYR A 504 -3.20 -2.65 35.06
N GLY A 505 -3.55 -2.69 36.35
CA GLY A 505 -3.52 -1.55 37.24
C GLY A 505 -2.22 -1.51 38.06
N PRO A 506 -2.22 -0.82 39.20
CA PRO A 506 -1.03 -0.69 40.05
C PRO A 506 -0.57 -2.00 40.71
N LYS A 507 -1.51 -2.91 41.00
CA LYS A 507 -1.26 -4.12 41.80
C LYS A 507 -1.56 -5.40 41.01
N SER A 508 -2.55 -5.34 40.13
CA SER A 508 -3.15 -6.54 39.53
C SER A 508 -3.24 -6.42 38.01
N ALA A 509 -3.48 -7.56 37.35
CA ALA A 509 -3.65 -7.65 35.91
C ALA A 509 -4.68 -8.71 35.52
N ILE A 510 -5.39 -8.45 34.42
CA ILE A 510 -6.31 -9.37 33.75
C ILE A 510 -5.78 -9.60 32.33
N LEU A 511 -5.61 -10.86 31.96
CA LEU A 511 -5.25 -11.28 30.61
C LEU A 511 -6.52 -11.64 29.82
N VAL A 512 -6.63 -11.19 28.58
CA VAL A 512 -7.70 -11.58 27.65
C VAL A 512 -7.12 -12.57 26.63
N ASN A 513 -7.64 -13.80 26.66
CA ASN A 513 -7.26 -14.96 25.87
C ASN A 513 -5.80 -15.45 26.07
N THR A 514 -5.51 -16.65 25.54
CA THR A 514 -4.18 -17.28 25.51
C THR A 514 -3.92 -17.89 24.12
N PRO A 515 -2.68 -18.00 23.64
CA PRO A 515 -2.40 -18.85 22.48
C PRO A 515 -2.49 -20.32 22.89
N PHE A 516 -2.49 -21.24 21.93
CA PHE A 516 -2.73 -22.66 22.18
C PHE A 516 -1.49 -23.55 22.23
N THR A 517 -0.38 -23.16 21.61
CA THR A 517 0.83 -23.99 21.64
C THR A 517 1.65 -23.74 22.89
N THR A 518 2.19 -24.80 23.48
CA THR A 518 3.05 -24.75 24.67
C THR A 518 4.20 -23.75 24.51
N ALA A 519 4.81 -23.67 23.32
CA ALA A 519 5.87 -22.71 23.00
C ALA A 519 5.37 -21.26 23.04
N ASN A 520 4.29 -20.93 22.33
CA ASN A 520 3.74 -19.57 22.31
C ASN A 520 3.19 -19.16 23.68
N THR A 521 2.58 -20.09 24.42
CA THR A 521 2.07 -19.79 25.76
C THR A 521 3.19 -19.62 26.78
N SER A 522 4.30 -20.34 26.65
CA SER A 522 5.49 -20.10 27.49
C SER A 522 6.09 -18.72 27.19
N ALA A 523 6.19 -18.32 25.92
CA ALA A 523 6.65 -16.99 25.55
C ALA A 523 5.71 -15.88 26.06
N LEU A 524 4.38 -16.10 25.99
CA LEU A 524 3.41 -15.21 26.61
C LEU A 524 3.64 -15.10 28.12
N ALA A 525 3.87 -16.22 28.82
CA ALA A 525 4.10 -16.21 30.26
C ALA A 525 5.36 -15.43 30.65
N ASP A 526 6.45 -15.60 29.91
CA ASP A 526 7.69 -14.83 30.12
C ASP A 526 7.44 -13.32 29.87
N TRP A 527 6.70 -12.99 28.81
CA TRP A 527 6.31 -11.61 28.51
C TRP A 527 5.41 -10.99 29.59
N ILE A 528 4.45 -11.74 30.14
CA ILE A 528 3.61 -11.29 31.25
C ILE A 528 4.48 -10.99 32.47
N SER A 529 5.40 -11.89 32.85
CA SER A 529 6.30 -11.68 33.99
C SER A 529 7.18 -10.43 33.80
N ALA A 530 7.70 -10.22 32.59
CA ALA A 530 8.48 -9.03 32.26
C ALA A 530 7.63 -7.73 32.32
N THR A 531 6.39 -7.78 31.85
CA THR A 531 5.48 -6.62 31.79
C THR A 531 4.95 -6.23 33.17
N LEU A 532 4.62 -7.22 34.00
CA LEU A 532 4.02 -6.98 35.31
C LEU A 532 5.04 -6.63 36.40
N GLY A 533 6.28 -7.10 36.27
CA GLY A 533 7.28 -6.97 37.33
C GLY A 533 6.78 -7.62 38.63
N GLN A 534 6.43 -6.80 39.62
CA GLN A 534 5.90 -7.27 40.91
C GLN A 534 4.37 -7.36 40.98
N LYS A 535 3.64 -6.91 39.94
CA LYS A 535 2.17 -6.98 39.88
C LYS A 535 1.70 -8.43 39.71
N LYS A 536 0.48 -8.73 40.17
CA LYS A 536 -0.10 -10.08 40.11
C LYS A 536 -1.05 -10.23 38.93
N LEU A 537 -0.87 -11.27 38.13
CA LEU A 537 -1.93 -11.73 37.23
C LEU A 537 -3.03 -12.39 38.07
N VAL A 538 -4.21 -11.77 38.13
CA VAL A 538 -5.31 -12.22 39.01
C VAL A 538 -6.37 -13.02 38.25
N ALA A 539 -6.53 -12.78 36.95
CA ALA A 539 -7.52 -13.48 36.14
C ALA A 539 -7.11 -13.58 34.67
N VAL A 540 -7.70 -14.58 34.00
CA VAL A 540 -7.76 -14.69 32.54
C VAL A 540 -9.23 -14.64 32.11
N TYR A 541 -9.57 -13.82 31.13
CA TYR A 541 -10.89 -13.79 30.52
C TYR A 541 -10.84 -14.38 29.10
N ILE A 542 -11.75 -15.31 28.80
CA ILE A 542 -11.88 -15.94 27.48
C ILE A 542 -13.07 -15.29 26.75
N SER A 543 -12.75 -14.62 25.64
CA SER A 543 -13.70 -13.77 24.92
C SER A 543 -14.74 -14.52 24.07
N HIS A 544 -14.43 -15.73 23.61
CA HIS A 544 -15.30 -16.51 22.72
C HIS A 544 -14.87 -18.00 22.69
N GLY A 545 -15.73 -18.83 22.09
CA GLY A 545 -15.65 -20.30 22.16
C GLY A 545 -14.66 -21.02 21.22
N LEU A 546 -13.56 -20.40 20.77
CA LEU A 546 -12.57 -21.07 19.90
C LEU A 546 -11.36 -21.59 20.68
N GLY A 547 -11.06 -22.89 20.50
CA GLY A 547 -10.03 -23.63 21.24
C GLY A 547 -8.66 -22.99 21.25
N ASP A 548 -8.29 -22.35 20.14
CA ASP A 548 -7.00 -21.69 19.98
C ASP A 548 -6.78 -20.51 20.94
N PHE A 549 -7.85 -19.99 21.57
CA PHE A 549 -7.82 -18.89 22.54
C PHE A 549 -7.76 -19.35 24.01
N TYR A 550 -7.84 -20.65 24.30
CA TYR A 550 -7.82 -21.18 25.68
C TYR A 550 -7.05 -22.49 25.88
N PHE A 551 -6.64 -23.20 24.82
CA PHE A 551 -5.87 -24.45 24.97
C PHE A 551 -4.48 -24.27 25.60
N GLY A 552 -3.95 -23.05 25.68
CA GLY A 552 -2.72 -22.75 26.41
C GLY A 552 -2.91 -22.62 27.92
N LEU A 553 -4.14 -22.59 28.44
CA LEU A 553 -4.39 -22.43 29.88
C LEU A 553 -3.61 -23.43 30.76
N PRO A 554 -3.49 -24.74 30.43
CA PRO A 554 -2.69 -25.67 31.20
C PRO A 554 -1.22 -25.24 31.29
N THR A 555 -0.63 -24.79 30.18
CA THR A 555 0.75 -24.28 30.14
C THR A 555 0.89 -23.00 30.97
N LEU A 556 -0.05 -22.07 30.84
CA LEU A 556 -0.02 -20.80 31.58
C LEU A 556 -0.11 -21.03 33.10
N ARG A 557 -0.95 -21.97 33.54
CA ARG A 557 -1.14 -22.32 34.96
C ARG A 557 0.09 -22.95 35.61
N LYS A 558 0.97 -23.60 34.83
CA LYS A 558 2.29 -24.06 35.33
C LYS A 558 3.16 -22.89 35.78
N ARG A 559 3.01 -21.70 35.17
CA ARG A 559 3.78 -20.48 35.49
C ARG A 559 3.07 -19.56 36.49
N PHE A 560 1.75 -19.51 36.46
CA PHE A 560 0.94 -18.72 37.39
C PHE A 560 -0.06 -19.63 38.11
N PRO A 561 0.38 -20.40 39.12
CA PRO A 561 -0.49 -21.35 39.82
C PRO A 561 -1.62 -20.62 40.56
N GLY A 562 -2.85 -21.13 40.42
CA GLY A 562 -4.03 -20.59 41.10
C GLY A 562 -4.72 -19.41 40.40
N ILE A 563 -4.30 -19.00 39.20
CA ILE A 563 -5.03 -17.99 38.42
C ILE A 563 -6.44 -18.45 38.08
N LYS A 564 -7.41 -17.56 38.25
CA LYS A 564 -8.79 -17.82 37.86
C LYS A 564 -9.00 -17.55 36.38
N THR A 565 -9.89 -18.31 35.75
CA THR A 565 -10.26 -18.14 34.35
C THR A 565 -11.76 -17.93 34.26
N TYR A 566 -12.21 -16.88 33.56
CA TYR A 566 -13.62 -16.52 33.43
C TYR A 566 -14.06 -16.53 31.97
N CYS A 567 -15.33 -16.87 31.73
CA CYS A 567 -15.96 -16.77 30.42
C CYS A 567 -17.49 -16.65 30.54
N THR A 568 -18.17 -16.34 29.44
CA THR A 568 -19.65 -16.36 29.41
C THR A 568 -20.20 -17.79 29.41
N LYS A 569 -21.49 -17.94 29.72
CA LYS A 569 -22.16 -19.25 29.71
C LYS A 569 -22.02 -19.98 28.37
N THR A 570 -22.28 -19.31 27.25
CA THR A 570 -22.14 -19.93 25.93
C THR A 570 -20.68 -20.29 25.61
N THR A 571 -19.73 -19.44 26.01
CA THR A 571 -18.30 -19.75 25.85
C THR A 571 -17.93 -21.00 26.64
N LEU A 572 -18.45 -21.16 27.86
CA LEU A 572 -18.21 -22.36 28.67
C LEU A 572 -18.78 -23.63 28.02
N GLU A 573 -19.96 -23.54 27.39
CA GLU A 573 -20.55 -24.64 26.63
C GLU A 573 -19.69 -25.02 25.41
N ALA A 574 -19.12 -24.04 24.71
CA ALA A 574 -18.17 -24.28 23.62
C ALA A 574 -16.84 -24.88 24.11
N VAL A 575 -16.31 -24.41 25.25
CA VAL A 575 -15.14 -24.99 25.91
C VAL A 575 -15.39 -26.46 26.25
N LYS A 576 -16.57 -26.79 26.81
CA LYS A 576 -16.97 -28.17 27.08
C LYS A 576 -16.93 -29.04 25.83
N ALA A 577 -17.50 -28.55 24.73
CA ALA A 577 -17.53 -29.28 23.48
C ALA A 577 -16.14 -29.45 22.83
N SER A 578 -15.24 -28.49 22.98
CA SER A 578 -13.92 -28.51 22.31
C SER A 578 -12.87 -29.35 23.04
N VAL A 579 -12.99 -29.54 24.36
CA VAL A 579 -12.08 -30.40 25.14
C VAL A 579 -12.53 -31.86 25.17
N GLU A 580 -13.69 -32.20 24.61
CA GLU A 580 -14.12 -33.59 24.41
C GLU A 580 -13.06 -34.37 23.60
N PRO A 581 -12.70 -35.62 23.97
CA PRO A 581 -11.53 -36.29 23.44
C PRO A 581 -11.47 -36.38 21.91
N GLN A 582 -12.62 -36.52 21.24
CA GLN A 582 -12.66 -36.59 19.79
C GLN A 582 -12.41 -35.22 19.14
N ALA A 583 -13.05 -34.16 19.65
CA ALA A 583 -12.91 -32.80 19.13
C ALA A 583 -11.49 -32.26 19.39
N PHE A 584 -10.97 -32.47 20.60
CA PHE A 584 -9.63 -32.06 20.96
C PHE A 584 -8.58 -32.79 20.11
N LYS A 585 -8.68 -34.11 19.94
CA LYS A 585 -7.75 -34.87 19.08
C LYS A 585 -7.80 -34.43 17.62
N ALA A 586 -8.95 -34.04 17.10
CA ALA A 586 -9.05 -33.52 15.74
C ALA A 586 -8.25 -32.21 15.58
N PHE A 587 -8.31 -31.31 16.56
CA PHE A 587 -7.51 -30.10 16.57
C PHE A 587 -6.02 -30.39 16.78
N GLU A 588 -5.68 -31.19 17.79
CA GLU A 588 -4.30 -31.55 18.17
C GLU A 588 -3.56 -32.29 17.04
N SER A 589 -4.25 -33.08 16.22
CA SER A 589 -3.66 -33.78 15.08
C SER A 589 -2.99 -32.85 14.05
N GLN A 590 -3.41 -31.58 14.00
CA GLN A 590 -2.81 -30.57 13.12
C GLN A 590 -1.54 -29.97 13.71
N PHE A 591 -1.30 -30.15 15.01
CA PHE A 591 -0.20 -29.58 15.79
C PHE A 591 0.43 -30.62 16.74
N PRO A 592 0.90 -31.78 16.20
CA PRO A 592 1.25 -32.92 17.02
C PRO A 592 2.36 -32.58 18.02
N GLY A 593 2.09 -32.84 19.30
CA GLY A 593 3.03 -32.58 20.40
C GLY A 593 3.27 -31.11 20.74
N GLN A 594 2.45 -30.19 20.23
CA GLN A 594 2.57 -28.75 20.52
C GLN A 594 1.57 -28.24 21.55
N ILE A 595 0.56 -29.02 21.94
CA ILE A 595 -0.53 -28.62 22.85
C ILE A 595 -0.52 -29.56 24.06
N ASP A 596 -0.65 -28.99 25.26
CA ASP A 596 -0.78 -29.78 26.50
C ASP A 596 -2.14 -30.51 26.54
N ASP A 597 -2.21 -31.64 27.27
CA ASP A 597 -3.49 -32.28 27.59
C ASP A 597 -4.43 -31.30 28.30
N GLN A 598 -5.70 -31.29 27.89
CA GLN A 598 -6.69 -30.39 28.47
C GLN A 598 -7.34 -31.04 29.70
N PRO A 599 -7.47 -30.32 30.83
CA PRO A 599 -8.22 -30.80 31.97
C PRO A 599 -9.73 -30.84 31.64
N PRO A 600 -10.55 -31.50 32.49
CA PRO A 600 -12.00 -31.43 32.36
C PRO A 600 -12.49 -29.99 32.24
N ALA A 601 -13.53 -29.77 31.45
CA ALA A 601 -14.02 -28.43 31.11
C ALA A 601 -14.43 -27.61 32.34
N GLU A 602 -14.92 -28.24 33.40
CA GLU A 602 -15.26 -27.61 34.68
C GLU A 602 -14.03 -26.98 35.37
N GLN A 603 -12.83 -27.46 35.03
CA GLN A 603 -11.57 -26.94 35.52
C GLN A 603 -10.94 -25.94 34.54
N MET A 604 -11.49 -25.76 33.34
CA MET A 604 -10.96 -24.84 32.34
C MET A 604 -11.32 -23.39 32.63
N ALA A 605 -12.59 -23.10 32.92
CA ALA A 605 -13.06 -21.74 33.22
C ALA A 605 -14.31 -21.75 34.11
N GLU A 606 -14.47 -20.67 34.86
CA GLU A 606 -15.66 -20.35 35.65
C GLU A 606 -16.57 -19.38 34.89
N LEU A 607 -17.84 -19.33 35.28
CA LEU A 607 -18.76 -18.34 34.74
C LEU A 607 -18.40 -16.94 35.24
N LEU A 608 -18.48 -15.97 34.34
CA LEU A 608 -18.41 -14.56 34.67
C LEU A 608 -19.54 -14.19 35.66
N PRO A 609 -19.34 -13.22 36.58
CA PRO A 609 -20.42 -12.72 37.43
C PRO A 609 -21.63 -12.24 36.61
N PRO A 610 -22.85 -12.25 37.17
CA PRO A 610 -24.05 -11.80 36.45
C PRO A 610 -24.00 -10.36 35.92
N SER A 611 -23.14 -9.51 36.50
CA SER A 611 -22.88 -8.14 36.01
C SER A 611 -22.09 -8.10 34.70
N ASN A 612 -21.48 -9.21 34.29
CA ASN A 612 -20.48 -9.31 33.24
C ASN A 612 -19.24 -8.41 33.47
N GLU A 613 -18.94 -8.09 34.73
CA GLU A 613 -17.85 -7.19 35.11
C GLU A 613 -16.82 -7.92 35.97
N LEU A 614 -15.54 -7.63 35.69
CA LEU A 614 -14.39 -7.97 36.53
C LEU A 614 -13.81 -6.67 37.10
N ASP A 615 -13.40 -6.73 38.36
CA ASP A 615 -12.70 -5.63 39.03
C ASP A 615 -11.19 -5.75 38.84
N LEU A 616 -10.56 -4.67 38.39
CA LEU A 616 -9.11 -4.52 38.26
C LEU A 616 -8.65 -3.34 39.11
N ASP A 617 -8.27 -3.61 40.36
CA ASP A 617 -7.80 -2.59 41.30
C ASP A 617 -8.81 -1.42 41.48
N GLY A 618 -10.11 -1.70 41.43
CA GLY A 618 -11.18 -0.69 41.46
C GLY A 618 -11.65 -0.18 40.10
N HIS A 619 -11.00 -0.61 39.01
CA HIS A 619 -11.38 -0.26 37.63
C HIS A 619 -12.25 -1.34 36.99
N ARG A 620 -13.25 -0.90 36.22
CA ARG A 620 -14.21 -1.82 35.59
C ARG A 620 -13.66 -2.40 34.28
N VAL A 621 -13.64 -3.73 34.21
CA VAL A 621 -13.38 -4.49 32.98
C VAL A 621 -14.63 -5.28 32.63
N GLN A 622 -15.34 -4.88 31.58
CA GLN A 622 -16.68 -5.40 31.25
C GLN A 622 -16.67 -6.24 29.98
N ALA A 623 -17.27 -7.42 30.03
CA ALA A 623 -17.58 -8.21 28.83
C ALA A 623 -18.90 -7.72 28.20
N ILE A 624 -18.85 -7.37 26.92
CA ILE A 624 -20.01 -6.96 26.13
C ILE A 624 -20.29 -8.04 25.09
N HIS A 625 -21.52 -8.56 25.11
CA HIS A 625 -22.01 -9.52 24.13
C HIS A 625 -22.29 -8.81 22.80
N VAL A 626 -21.83 -9.40 21.70
CA VAL A 626 -21.97 -8.82 20.34
C VAL A 626 -22.65 -9.77 19.35
N GLY A 627 -23.24 -10.86 19.83
CA GLY A 627 -23.92 -11.84 18.96
C GLY A 627 -22.95 -12.78 18.24
N HIS A 628 -23.30 -13.14 17.01
CA HIS A 628 -22.53 -14.08 16.19
C HIS A 628 -21.42 -13.35 15.42
N ALA A 629 -20.17 -13.75 15.63
CA ALA A 629 -19.03 -13.32 14.81
C ALA A 629 -18.47 -14.53 14.04
N VAL A 630 -17.22 -14.93 14.26
CA VAL A 630 -16.73 -16.23 13.76
C VAL A 630 -17.34 -17.41 14.51
N VAL A 631 -17.83 -17.18 15.74
CA VAL A 631 -18.61 -18.15 16.51
C VAL A 631 -19.81 -17.46 17.18
N PRO A 632 -20.86 -18.23 17.54
CA PRO A 632 -21.99 -17.71 18.29
C PRO A 632 -21.55 -17.08 19.62
N ASP A 633 -22.33 -16.09 20.08
CA ASP A 633 -22.19 -15.44 21.39
C ASP A 633 -20.77 -14.95 21.72
N SER A 634 -20.12 -14.36 20.71
CA SER A 634 -18.82 -13.71 20.89
C SER A 634 -18.95 -12.48 21.79
N THR A 635 -17.89 -12.18 22.53
CA THR A 635 -17.81 -10.97 23.36
C THR A 635 -16.61 -10.11 23.02
N ILE A 636 -16.75 -8.82 23.29
CA ILE A 636 -15.63 -7.88 23.37
C ILE A 636 -15.43 -7.46 24.82
N VAL A 637 -14.23 -7.03 25.19
CA VAL A 637 -13.96 -6.45 26.53
C VAL A 637 -13.91 -4.94 26.41
N TRP A 638 -14.67 -4.23 27.23
CA TRP A 638 -14.69 -2.78 27.33
C TRP A 638 -14.11 -2.32 28.68
N VAL A 639 -13.13 -1.41 28.64
CA VAL A 639 -12.56 -0.74 29.81
C VAL A 639 -12.82 0.76 29.66
N PRO A 640 -13.86 1.30 30.33
CA PRO A 640 -14.29 2.68 30.13
C PRO A 640 -13.22 3.72 30.43
N ASP A 641 -12.45 3.50 31.51
CA ASP A 641 -11.48 4.48 32.04
C ASP A 641 -10.42 4.85 31.00
N ILE A 642 -9.96 3.88 30.21
CA ILE A 642 -8.99 4.06 29.12
C ILE A 642 -9.61 3.98 27.72
N ARG A 643 -10.95 3.97 27.63
CA ARG A 643 -11.71 3.84 26.38
C ARG A 643 -11.22 2.69 25.48
N LEU A 644 -10.84 1.58 26.11
CA LEU A 644 -10.27 0.41 25.42
C LEU A 644 -11.38 -0.59 25.07
N ALA A 645 -11.45 -0.98 23.79
CA ALA A 645 -12.19 -2.14 23.33
C ALA A 645 -11.21 -3.25 22.89
N VAL A 646 -11.29 -4.42 23.51
CA VAL A 646 -10.57 -5.64 23.09
C VAL A 646 -11.55 -6.53 22.34
N CYS A 647 -11.41 -6.58 21.01
CA CYS A 647 -12.44 -7.13 20.14
C CYS A 647 -12.31 -8.63 19.84
N GLY A 648 -11.31 -9.33 20.39
CA GLY A 648 -11.15 -10.78 20.19
C GLY A 648 -11.27 -11.22 18.72
N ALA A 649 -12.09 -12.24 18.47
CA ALA A 649 -12.42 -12.75 17.13
C ALA A 649 -13.65 -12.08 16.49
N VAL A 650 -14.00 -10.86 16.91
CA VAL A 650 -15.12 -10.06 16.37
C VAL A 650 -14.63 -9.07 15.33
N VAL A 651 -13.52 -8.38 15.62
CA VAL A 651 -12.90 -7.41 14.71
C VAL A 651 -11.48 -7.85 14.42
N TYR A 652 -11.19 -8.11 13.15
CA TYR A 652 -9.86 -8.50 12.69
C TYR A 652 -9.13 -7.30 12.09
N GLY A 653 -7.82 -7.23 12.33
CA GLY A 653 -6.90 -6.29 11.67
C GLY A 653 -6.26 -6.93 10.44
N ASP A 654 -4.99 -7.30 10.56
CA ASP A 654 -4.14 -7.83 9.47
C ASP A 654 -4.36 -9.33 9.16
N GLY A 655 -5.57 -9.85 9.40
CA GLY A 655 -5.89 -11.27 9.20
C GLY A 655 -7.31 -11.47 8.69
N HIS A 656 -7.52 -12.50 7.87
CA HIS A 656 -8.87 -12.87 7.45
C HIS A 656 -9.58 -13.67 8.54
N PRO A 657 -10.86 -13.37 8.83
CA PRO A 657 -11.65 -14.18 9.74
C PRO A 657 -11.77 -15.61 9.19
N MET A 658 -11.56 -16.61 10.06
CA MET A 658 -11.72 -18.01 9.67
C MET A 658 -13.21 -18.37 9.61
N LEU A 659 -13.85 -18.12 8.46
CA LEU A 659 -15.30 -18.32 8.26
C LEU A 659 -15.77 -19.78 8.23
N PHE A 660 -14.93 -20.74 8.65
CA PHE A 660 -15.28 -22.17 8.67
C PHE A 660 -16.53 -22.44 9.53
N ASN A 661 -16.69 -21.70 10.63
CA ASN A 661 -17.83 -21.80 11.54
C ASN A 661 -19.04 -20.94 11.13
N CYS A 662 -18.98 -20.31 9.95
CA CYS A 662 -20.07 -19.53 9.36
C CYS A 662 -20.58 -20.25 8.08
N PRO A 663 -21.27 -21.40 8.21
CA PRO A 663 -21.58 -22.27 7.06
C PRO A 663 -22.62 -21.69 6.11
N THR A 664 -23.48 -20.78 6.57
CA THR A 664 -24.52 -20.15 5.75
C THR A 664 -24.05 -18.84 5.12
N LYS A 665 -24.76 -18.36 4.12
CA LYS A 665 -24.45 -17.06 3.51
C LYS A 665 -24.77 -15.93 4.48
N GLU A 666 -25.87 -16.06 5.20
CA GLU A 666 -26.38 -15.10 6.16
C GLU A 666 -25.37 -14.88 7.30
N LEU A 667 -24.79 -15.97 7.84
CA LEU A 667 -23.77 -15.88 8.90
C LEU A 667 -22.43 -15.30 8.42
N ARG A 668 -22.15 -15.30 7.11
CA ARG A 668 -20.96 -14.66 6.54
C ARG A 668 -21.17 -13.20 6.18
N GLN A 669 -22.42 -12.74 6.14
CA GLN A 669 -22.81 -11.37 5.79
C GLN A 669 -23.22 -10.54 7.01
N ALA A 670 -23.63 -11.19 8.10
CA ALA A 670 -23.75 -10.61 9.43
C ALA A 670 -22.35 -10.32 10.01
#